data_AF-A0A6A4SH76-F1
#
_entry.id   AF-A0A6A4SH76-F1
#
_cell.length_a   1.000
_cell.length_b   1.000
_cell.length_c   1.000
_cell.angle_alpha   90.00
_cell.angle_beta   90.00
_cell.angle_gamma   90.00
#
_symmetry.space_group_name_H-M   'P 1'
#
loop_
_entity.id
_entity.type
_entity.pdbx_description
1 polymer ?
#
loop_
_entity_poly.entity_id
_entity_poly.type
_entity_poly.pdbx_seq_one_letter_code
_entity_poly.pdbx_strand_id
1 'polypeptide(L)'
;MDSDDTVGGIYTVIQTKARLTSDEWGENYFLVGPYVESNVRTQVELIEPTNPALKRTIDKMNSSGCKVYFGRWLIEGSPYVILIDVAFTAWSLDRWKSELWEFCDIGVPWFDREANDAVLFGFLTAWLLGEYAAQCEEPPHIVAHFHEWLAGLGLILCRQRQLPVATIFTTHATLLGRYLCAGNVDFYNKLAEFNLDKEAGDRQIYHRYCLERSAAHCAHVFTTVSQITAIEAEYLLKRKPDIITPNGLNVKKFSAMHEFQNLHAQSKNRIQEFIRGHFYGHLDFNLDKCLFLFIAGRYEFSNKGADIFLEALARLNYLLRVNHSDVTVVAFFIMPARTNNFNVETLKGQAVRKQLWDTAQTVKERFGKKLYESLLVGQLPDISKILDKEDLTIMKRAIFATQRQCQPPICTHNMLEDSGDPILNCVRRIGLFNSSADRVKIIFHPEFLSSTSPLLPMDYEEFVRGCHLGVFPSYYEPWGYTPAECTVMGIPSISTNLSGFGCFMEEHIADPSAYGIYILDRRFRGVDESCNQLTSFLFQFCKQSRRQRIIQRNRTERLSDLLDWRYLGRYYIAARHMALAKAFPDTYLYEPHEPTSASGFRYPRPASVPPSPSLSRHSSPRHSEAEDNDEDERYDEDLEAEKDRVNIRQPLTMPFKNKSPAVYGANGTGDGV
;
A
#
# COMPACT_ATOMS: atom_id res chain seq x y z
N MET A 1 -17.58 -0.57 -8.90
CA MET A 1 -16.81 -1.31 -7.88
C MET A 1 -17.69 -2.46 -7.43
N ASP A 2 -17.65 -3.56 -8.17
CA ASP A 2 -18.04 -4.87 -7.66
C ASP A 2 -16.73 -5.56 -7.25
N SER A 3 -16.64 -5.93 -5.97
CA SER A 3 -15.94 -7.06 -5.35
C SER A 3 -14.69 -7.75 -5.95
N ASP A 4 -13.95 -7.20 -6.92
CA ASP A 4 -12.74 -7.86 -7.43
C ASP A 4 -11.43 -7.20 -6.98
N ASP A 5 -10.62 -8.04 -6.34
CA ASP A 5 -9.30 -7.79 -5.73
C ASP A 5 -8.23 -7.20 -6.67
N THR A 6 -8.47 -7.22 -7.97
CA THR A 6 -7.63 -6.68 -9.04
C THR A 6 -7.94 -5.20 -9.29
N VAL A 7 -9.20 -4.79 -9.18
CA VAL A 7 -9.63 -3.43 -9.54
C VAL A 7 -9.20 -2.40 -8.48
N GLY A 8 -9.25 -2.75 -7.18
CA GLY A 8 -8.97 -1.81 -6.08
C GLY A 8 -7.52 -1.31 -6.03
N GLY A 9 -6.54 -2.21 -5.98
CA GLY A 9 -5.12 -1.83 -5.86
C GLY A 9 -4.56 -1.16 -7.12
N ILE A 10 -4.97 -1.64 -8.30
CA ILE A 10 -4.51 -1.10 -9.58
C ILE A 10 -5.09 0.29 -9.83
N TYR A 11 -6.35 0.53 -9.43
CA TYR A 11 -6.93 1.87 -9.46
C TYR A 11 -6.04 2.87 -8.72
N THR A 12 -5.57 2.55 -7.52
CA THR A 12 -4.66 3.42 -6.75
C THR A 12 -3.32 3.65 -7.46
N VAL A 13 -2.74 2.63 -8.10
CA VAL A 13 -1.50 2.79 -8.90
C VAL A 13 -1.71 3.76 -10.03
N ILE A 14 -2.74 3.53 -10.85
CA ILE A 14 -3.00 4.34 -12.03
C ILE A 14 -3.35 5.78 -11.60
N GLN A 15 -4.20 5.93 -10.57
CA GLN A 15 -4.61 7.22 -10.04
C GLN A 15 -3.41 8.04 -9.53
N THR A 16 -2.56 7.45 -8.69
CA THR A 16 -1.42 8.18 -8.10
C THR A 16 -0.32 8.45 -9.13
N LYS A 17 -0.07 7.53 -10.06
CA LYS A 17 0.92 7.69 -11.15
C LYS A 17 0.48 8.68 -12.23
N ALA A 18 -0.82 8.96 -12.33
CA ALA A 18 -1.40 9.76 -13.42
C ALA A 18 -0.69 11.10 -13.59
N ARG A 19 -0.52 11.87 -12.51
CA ARG A 19 0.16 13.17 -12.53
C ARG A 19 1.54 13.10 -13.19
N LEU A 20 2.41 12.22 -12.71
CA LEU A 20 3.76 12.08 -13.25
C LEU A 20 3.73 11.74 -14.75
N THR A 21 2.82 10.85 -15.14
CA THR A 21 2.73 10.40 -16.54
C THR A 21 2.18 11.51 -17.43
N SER A 22 1.21 12.29 -16.95
CA SER A 22 0.69 13.48 -17.63
C SER A 22 1.76 14.57 -17.75
N ASP A 23 2.59 14.78 -16.73
CA ASP A 23 3.70 15.75 -16.77
C ASP A 23 4.75 15.36 -17.84
N GLU A 24 4.93 14.06 -18.08
CA GLU A 24 5.87 13.51 -19.07
C GLU A 24 5.31 13.54 -20.51
N TRP A 25 4.05 13.14 -20.71
CA TRP A 25 3.46 12.92 -22.05
C TRP A 25 2.46 13.99 -22.49
N GLY A 26 2.01 14.85 -21.57
CA GLY A 26 1.00 15.87 -21.82
C GLY A 26 -0.27 15.28 -22.42
N GLU A 27 -0.74 15.89 -23.51
CA GLU A 27 -1.96 15.49 -24.21
C GLU A 27 -1.86 14.18 -25.00
N ASN A 28 -0.68 13.56 -25.08
CA ASN A 28 -0.46 12.27 -25.74
C ASN A 28 -0.68 11.07 -24.81
N TYR A 29 -1.06 11.31 -23.55
CA TYR A 29 -1.37 10.25 -22.59
C TYR A 29 -2.87 10.03 -22.46
N PHE A 30 -3.29 8.80 -22.74
CA PHE A 30 -4.67 8.35 -22.66
C PHE A 30 -4.77 7.11 -21.78
N LEU A 31 -5.72 7.12 -20.85
CA LEU A 31 -6.12 5.94 -20.10
C LEU A 31 -7.32 5.30 -20.78
N VAL A 32 -7.24 4.00 -21.07
CA VAL A 32 -8.32 3.24 -21.71
C VAL A 32 -8.92 2.29 -20.68
N GLY A 33 -10.25 2.28 -20.54
CA GLY A 33 -10.94 1.43 -19.58
C GLY A 33 -12.40 1.13 -19.96
N PRO A 34 -13.04 0.16 -19.29
CA PRO A 34 -14.47 -0.09 -19.49
C PRO A 34 -15.32 1.05 -18.94
N TYR A 35 -16.43 1.36 -19.62
CA TYR A 35 -17.41 2.34 -19.19
C TYR A 35 -18.28 1.78 -18.06
N VAL A 36 -18.35 2.51 -16.94
CA VAL A 36 -19.24 2.19 -15.82
C VAL A 36 -19.97 3.47 -15.41
N GLU A 37 -21.27 3.54 -15.70
CA GLU A 37 -22.12 4.74 -15.54
C GLU A 37 -21.96 5.42 -14.17
N SER A 38 -22.00 4.65 -13.08
CA SER A 38 -21.92 5.19 -11.71
C SER A 38 -20.59 5.87 -11.42
N ASN A 39 -19.48 5.33 -11.94
CA ASN A 39 -18.15 5.91 -11.78
C ASN A 39 -17.98 7.16 -12.66
N VAL A 40 -18.47 7.11 -13.90
CA VAL A 40 -18.36 8.24 -14.83
C VAL A 40 -19.06 9.48 -14.29
N ARG A 41 -20.29 9.32 -13.78
CA ARG A 41 -21.07 10.43 -13.19
C ARG A 41 -20.39 11.13 -12.02
N THR A 42 -19.47 10.46 -11.33
CA THR A 42 -18.85 10.96 -10.10
C THR A 42 -17.39 11.38 -10.29
N GLN A 43 -16.70 10.84 -11.29
CA GLN A 43 -15.24 10.99 -11.43
C GLN A 43 -14.78 11.50 -12.79
N VAL A 44 -15.64 11.55 -13.81
CA VAL A 44 -15.20 11.85 -15.19
C VAL A 44 -15.98 13.02 -15.76
N GLU A 45 -15.26 14.00 -16.31
CA GLU A 45 -15.83 15.06 -17.12
C GLU A 45 -15.81 14.62 -18.59
N LEU A 46 -16.97 14.39 -19.20
CA LEU A 46 -17.07 14.03 -20.61
C LEU A 46 -16.85 15.28 -21.49
N ILE A 47 -15.94 15.16 -22.44
CA ILE A 47 -15.56 16.23 -23.36
C ILE A 47 -15.35 15.67 -24.77
N GLU A 48 -15.24 16.55 -25.76
CA GLU A 48 -14.88 16.16 -27.13
C GLU A 48 -13.38 15.89 -27.27
N PRO A 49 -12.97 14.91 -28.10
CA PRO A 49 -11.56 14.65 -28.39
C PRO A 49 -10.86 15.86 -29.02
N THR A 50 -9.75 16.30 -28.41
CA THR A 50 -8.94 17.41 -28.94
C THR A 50 -8.09 16.99 -30.15
N ASN A 51 -7.64 15.74 -30.19
CA ASN A 51 -6.89 15.18 -31.31
C ASN A 51 -7.83 14.78 -32.47
N PRO A 52 -7.66 15.34 -33.69
CA PRO A 52 -8.52 15.03 -34.83
C PRO A 52 -8.51 13.56 -35.27
N ALA A 53 -7.37 12.89 -35.21
CA ALA A 53 -7.26 11.47 -35.54
C ALA A 53 -8.03 10.62 -34.52
N LEU A 54 -7.94 10.97 -33.23
CA LEU A 54 -8.71 10.30 -32.18
C LEU A 54 -10.22 10.54 -32.34
N LYS A 55 -10.62 11.76 -32.72
CA LYS A 55 -12.03 12.05 -33.01
C LYS A 55 -12.57 11.17 -34.14
N ARG A 56 -11.87 11.12 -35.28
CA ARG A 56 -12.23 10.23 -36.40
C ARG A 56 -12.29 8.77 -35.99
N THR A 57 -11.37 8.33 -35.14
CA THR A 57 -11.33 6.96 -34.59
C THR A 57 -12.60 6.65 -33.80
N ILE A 58 -12.96 7.51 -32.84
CA ILE A 58 -14.14 7.33 -31.99
C ILE A 58 -15.42 7.38 -32.83
N ASP A 59 -15.53 8.34 -33.75
CA ASP A 59 -16.68 8.47 -34.66
C ASP A 59 -16.84 7.21 -35.53
N LYS A 60 -15.72 6.68 -36.06
CA LYS A 60 -15.72 5.47 -36.88
C LYS A 60 -16.16 4.25 -36.08
N MET A 61 -15.63 4.06 -34.87
CA MET A 61 -16.04 2.96 -33.98
C MET A 61 -17.52 3.08 -33.62
N ASN A 62 -18.00 4.27 -33.25
CA ASN A 62 -19.41 4.51 -32.90
C ASN A 62 -20.34 4.25 -34.09
N SER A 63 -19.98 4.69 -35.30
CA SER A 63 -20.73 4.40 -36.53
C SER A 63 -20.76 2.91 -36.90
N SER A 64 -19.81 2.12 -36.37
CA SER A 64 -19.67 0.68 -36.61
C SER A 64 -20.33 -0.18 -35.51
N GLY A 65 -21.18 0.42 -34.67
CA GLY A 65 -21.95 -0.29 -33.65
C GLY A 65 -21.24 -0.46 -32.29
N CYS A 66 -20.21 0.35 -32.02
CA CYS A 66 -19.61 0.47 -30.69
C CYS A 66 -20.15 1.70 -29.95
N LYS A 67 -19.79 1.84 -28.67
CA LYS A 67 -20.04 3.06 -27.90
C LYS A 67 -18.82 3.41 -27.07
N VAL A 68 -18.13 4.45 -27.50
CA VAL A 68 -16.88 4.93 -26.93
C VAL A 68 -17.05 6.38 -26.50
N TYR A 69 -16.61 6.67 -25.27
CA TYR A 69 -16.69 7.97 -24.64
C TYR A 69 -15.29 8.54 -24.43
N PHE A 70 -15.16 9.86 -24.53
CA PHE A 70 -13.94 10.59 -24.23
C PHE A 70 -14.18 11.57 -23.08
N GLY A 71 -13.17 11.74 -22.23
CA GLY A 71 -13.29 12.60 -21.06
C GLY A 71 -11.97 12.92 -20.39
N ARG A 72 -12.06 13.62 -19.26
CA ARG A 72 -10.97 13.82 -18.31
C ARG A 72 -11.31 13.17 -16.99
N TRP A 73 -10.36 12.44 -16.43
CA TRP A 73 -10.51 11.91 -15.08
C TRP A 73 -10.23 13.02 -14.06
N LEU A 74 -11.20 13.29 -13.18
CA LEU A 74 -11.16 14.36 -12.17
C LEU A 74 -10.27 14.00 -10.98
N ILE A 75 -8.98 13.80 -11.26
CA ILE A 75 -7.92 13.51 -10.31
C ILE A 75 -6.72 14.43 -10.56
N GLU A 76 -5.71 14.37 -9.69
CA GLU A 76 -4.47 15.10 -9.89
C GLU A 76 -3.79 14.70 -11.21
N GLY A 77 -3.42 15.70 -12.02
CA GLY A 77 -2.89 15.51 -13.37
C GLY A 77 -3.93 15.47 -14.48
N SER A 78 -5.23 15.37 -14.17
CA SER A 78 -6.36 15.46 -15.10
C SER A 78 -6.15 14.71 -16.44
N PRO A 79 -5.75 13.42 -16.43
CA PRO A 79 -5.42 12.69 -17.65
C PRO A 79 -6.65 12.49 -18.53
N TYR A 80 -6.44 12.40 -19.85
CA TYR A 80 -7.50 11.99 -20.77
C TYR A 80 -7.86 10.52 -20.57
N VAL A 81 -9.16 10.24 -20.68
CA VAL A 81 -9.71 8.88 -20.60
C VAL A 81 -10.54 8.56 -21.85
N ILE A 82 -10.40 7.32 -22.31
CA ILE A 82 -11.24 6.70 -23.34
C ILE A 82 -11.98 5.54 -22.68
N LEU A 83 -13.30 5.64 -22.58
CA LEU A 83 -14.13 4.66 -21.89
C LEU A 83 -15.00 3.91 -22.88
N ILE A 84 -14.88 2.59 -22.89
CA ILE A 84 -15.52 1.70 -23.87
C ILE A 84 -16.68 0.96 -23.18
N ASP A 85 -17.90 1.13 -23.70
CA ASP A 85 -19.07 0.40 -23.21
C ASP A 85 -19.10 -1.02 -23.79
N VAL A 86 -18.50 -1.96 -23.05
CA VAL A 86 -18.42 -3.37 -23.44
C VAL A 86 -19.80 -4.01 -23.55
N ALA A 87 -20.74 -3.62 -22.68
CA ALA A 87 -22.09 -4.18 -22.65
C ALA A 87 -22.87 -3.80 -23.92
N PHE A 88 -22.69 -2.59 -24.44
CA PHE A 88 -23.28 -2.16 -25.70
C PHE A 88 -22.86 -3.05 -26.89
N THR A 89 -21.66 -3.60 -26.85
CA THR A 89 -21.08 -4.45 -27.90
C THR A 89 -21.22 -5.95 -27.65
N ALA A 90 -21.99 -6.36 -26.63
CA ALA A 90 -22.15 -7.77 -26.24
C ALA A 90 -22.68 -8.67 -27.38
N TRP A 91 -23.38 -8.10 -28.36
CA TRP A 91 -23.86 -8.81 -29.56
C TRP A 91 -22.74 -9.47 -30.38
N SER A 92 -21.49 -9.00 -30.24
CA SER A 92 -20.32 -9.51 -30.97
C SER A 92 -19.55 -10.62 -30.23
N LEU A 93 -19.94 -10.94 -28.99
CA LEU A 93 -19.20 -11.83 -28.09
C LEU A 93 -18.96 -13.21 -28.68
N ASP A 94 -19.99 -13.87 -29.22
CA ASP A 94 -19.87 -15.24 -29.73
C ASP A 94 -18.91 -15.33 -30.93
N ARG A 95 -18.93 -14.32 -31.80
CA ARG A 95 -18.01 -14.19 -32.93
C ARG A 95 -16.58 -14.04 -32.43
N TRP A 96 -16.36 -13.14 -31.46
CA TRP A 96 -15.01 -12.88 -30.93
C TRP A 96 -14.47 -14.01 -30.06
N LYS A 97 -15.33 -14.79 -29.40
CA LYS A 97 -14.92 -16.05 -28.76
C LYS A 97 -14.48 -17.09 -29.78
N SER A 98 -15.19 -17.20 -30.90
CA SER A 98 -14.82 -18.10 -31.99
C SER A 98 -13.47 -17.70 -32.59
N GLU A 99 -13.27 -16.40 -32.86
CA GLU A 99 -12.01 -15.85 -33.36
C GLU A 99 -10.86 -16.04 -32.36
N LEU A 100 -11.10 -15.87 -31.06
CA LEU A 100 -10.11 -16.13 -30.01
C LEU A 100 -9.68 -17.60 -29.98
N TRP A 101 -10.63 -18.53 -30.13
CA TRP A 101 -10.33 -19.95 -30.21
C TRP A 101 -9.50 -20.27 -31.45
N GLU A 102 -9.89 -19.77 -32.62
CA GLU A 102 -9.18 -20.01 -33.89
C GLU A 102 -7.74 -19.52 -33.88
N PHE A 103 -7.44 -18.42 -33.17
CA PHE A 103 -6.09 -17.84 -33.16
C PHE A 103 -5.21 -18.29 -32.00
N CYS A 104 -5.80 -18.58 -30.84
CA CYS A 104 -5.06 -18.79 -29.61
C CYS A 104 -5.39 -20.12 -28.90
N ASP A 105 -6.38 -20.89 -29.37
CA ASP A 105 -6.91 -22.09 -28.70
C ASP A 105 -7.39 -21.82 -27.26
N ILE A 106 -7.88 -20.61 -26.99
CA ILE A 106 -8.39 -20.21 -25.66
C ILE A 106 -9.92 -20.19 -25.68
N GLY A 107 -10.54 -21.16 -25.02
CA GLY A 107 -11.98 -21.21 -24.83
C GLY A 107 -12.42 -20.42 -23.60
N VAL A 108 -13.47 -19.58 -23.72
CA VAL A 108 -14.02 -18.80 -22.60
C VAL A 108 -15.43 -19.28 -22.26
N PRO A 109 -15.68 -19.82 -21.04
CA PRO A 109 -17.00 -20.28 -20.63
C PRO A 109 -18.08 -19.18 -20.67
N TRP A 110 -19.33 -19.56 -20.92
CA TRP A 110 -20.44 -18.61 -21.04
C TRP A 110 -20.81 -17.95 -19.70
N PHE A 111 -20.69 -18.68 -18.59
CA PHE A 111 -21.07 -18.21 -17.25
C PHE A 111 -20.06 -17.24 -16.62
N ASP A 112 -18.83 -17.18 -17.14
CA ASP A 112 -17.79 -16.31 -16.61
C ASP A 112 -17.91 -14.89 -17.19
N ARG A 113 -18.72 -14.06 -16.52
CA ARG A 113 -18.97 -12.67 -16.93
C ARG A 113 -17.68 -11.85 -17.03
N GLU A 114 -16.77 -12.01 -16.08
CA GLU A 114 -15.52 -11.25 -16.03
C GLU A 114 -14.62 -11.59 -17.22
N ALA A 115 -14.47 -12.87 -17.54
CA ALA A 115 -13.73 -13.29 -18.73
C ALA A 115 -14.43 -12.87 -20.03
N ASN A 116 -15.77 -12.87 -20.08
CA ASN A 116 -16.52 -12.36 -21.23
C ASN A 116 -16.29 -10.86 -21.46
N ASP A 117 -16.33 -10.06 -20.39
CA ASP A 117 -16.06 -8.62 -20.45
C ASP A 117 -14.62 -8.35 -20.86
N ALA A 118 -13.65 -9.14 -20.37
CA ALA A 118 -12.26 -9.08 -20.81
C ALA A 118 -12.09 -9.40 -22.30
N VAL A 119 -12.88 -10.35 -22.84
CA VAL A 119 -12.91 -10.63 -24.28
C VAL A 119 -13.37 -9.40 -25.05
N LEU A 120 -14.55 -8.87 -24.72
CA LEU A 120 -15.11 -7.68 -25.39
C LEU A 120 -14.14 -6.50 -25.31
N PHE A 121 -13.62 -6.22 -24.11
CA PHE A 121 -12.70 -5.12 -23.88
C PHE A 121 -11.39 -5.28 -24.67
N GLY A 122 -10.82 -6.48 -24.73
CA GLY A 122 -9.61 -6.77 -25.49
C GLY A 122 -9.78 -6.51 -26.98
N PHE A 123 -10.86 -7.03 -27.58
CA PHE A 123 -11.16 -6.82 -29.00
C PHE A 123 -11.41 -5.35 -29.34
N LEU A 124 -12.14 -4.64 -28.50
CA LEU A 124 -12.41 -3.20 -28.69
C LEU A 124 -11.16 -2.35 -28.51
N THR A 125 -10.28 -2.72 -27.56
CA THR A 125 -9.01 -2.01 -27.36
C THR A 125 -8.07 -2.21 -28.54
N ALA A 126 -7.97 -3.44 -29.07
CA ALA A 126 -7.19 -3.70 -30.28
C ALA A 126 -7.77 -2.98 -31.51
N TRP A 127 -9.10 -2.90 -31.62
CA TRP A 127 -9.75 -2.10 -32.66
C TRP A 127 -9.43 -0.61 -32.50
N LEU A 128 -9.59 -0.04 -31.31
CA LEU A 128 -9.26 1.35 -31.02
C LEU A 128 -7.83 1.70 -31.44
N LEU A 129 -6.85 0.88 -31.08
CA LEU A 129 -5.43 1.09 -31.40
C LEU A 129 -5.16 0.98 -32.91
N GLY A 130 -5.74 -0.02 -33.57
CA GLY A 130 -5.58 -0.21 -35.01
C GLY A 130 -6.25 0.89 -35.84
N GLU A 131 -7.46 1.30 -35.44
CA GLU A 131 -8.20 2.38 -36.08
C GLU A 131 -7.48 3.73 -35.86
N TYR A 132 -6.99 4.00 -34.65
CA TYR A 132 -6.19 5.20 -34.40
C TYR A 132 -4.95 5.27 -35.29
N ALA A 133 -4.22 4.16 -35.42
CA ALA A 133 -3.07 4.08 -36.32
C ALA A 133 -3.45 4.35 -37.79
N ALA A 134 -4.61 3.86 -38.24
CA ALA A 134 -5.11 4.07 -39.60
C ALA A 134 -5.63 5.49 -39.85
N GLN A 135 -6.07 6.20 -38.81
CA GLN A 135 -6.59 7.57 -38.89
C GLN A 135 -5.49 8.63 -38.80
N CYS A 136 -4.27 8.27 -38.43
CA CYS A 136 -3.12 9.18 -38.41
C CYS A 136 -2.57 9.42 -39.82
N GLU A 137 -2.15 10.66 -40.10
CA GLU A 137 -1.58 11.04 -41.41
C GLU A 137 -0.18 10.45 -41.63
N GLU A 138 0.61 10.39 -40.56
CA GLU A 138 1.91 9.71 -40.52
C GLU A 138 1.82 8.47 -39.61
N PRO A 139 2.55 7.37 -39.91
CA PRO A 139 2.56 6.19 -39.07
C PRO A 139 2.97 6.52 -37.62
N PRO A 140 2.06 6.41 -36.63
CA PRO A 140 2.38 6.81 -35.27
C PRO A 140 3.18 5.72 -34.56
N HIS A 141 4.13 6.12 -33.71
CA HIS A 141 4.79 5.21 -32.77
C HIS A 141 3.97 5.11 -31.48
N ILE A 142 3.04 4.15 -31.44
CA ILE A 142 2.11 3.98 -30.30
C ILE A 142 2.75 3.06 -29.26
N VAL A 143 2.65 3.43 -27.98
CA VAL A 143 2.93 2.54 -26.84
C VAL A 143 1.63 2.20 -26.13
N ALA A 144 1.28 0.91 -26.07
CA ALA A 144 0.12 0.42 -25.35
C ALA A 144 0.58 -0.40 -24.14
N HIS A 145 0.27 0.11 -22.94
CA HIS A 145 0.64 -0.50 -21.66
C HIS A 145 -0.60 -1.12 -21.02
N PHE A 146 -0.61 -2.45 -20.93
CA PHE A 146 -1.71 -3.25 -20.39
C PHE A 146 -1.38 -3.71 -18.97
N HIS A 147 -2.33 -3.51 -18.05
CA HIS A 147 -2.23 -3.95 -16.67
C HIS A 147 -3.21 -5.10 -16.43
N GLU A 148 -2.68 -6.22 -15.93
CA GLU A 148 -3.41 -7.47 -15.64
C GLU A 148 -4.06 -8.19 -16.82
N TRP A 149 -4.33 -9.48 -16.58
CA TRP A 149 -4.92 -10.39 -17.59
C TRP A 149 -6.26 -9.88 -18.14
N LEU A 150 -7.03 -9.13 -17.35
CA LEU A 150 -8.31 -8.52 -17.76
C LEU A 150 -8.16 -7.57 -18.96
N ALA A 151 -7.05 -6.85 -19.06
CA ALA A 151 -6.73 -6.00 -20.21
C ALA A 151 -5.85 -6.75 -21.25
N GLY A 152 -5.28 -7.89 -20.87
CA GLY A 152 -4.23 -8.59 -21.62
C GLY A 152 -4.64 -9.06 -23.02
N LEU A 153 -5.93 -9.32 -23.27
CA LEU A 153 -6.35 -9.77 -24.60
C LEU A 153 -6.13 -8.72 -25.70
N GLY A 154 -6.28 -7.44 -25.39
CA GLY A 154 -6.00 -6.37 -26.36
C GLY A 154 -4.56 -6.42 -26.85
N LEU A 155 -3.61 -6.73 -25.96
CA LEU A 155 -2.21 -6.91 -26.28
C LEU A 155 -1.98 -8.10 -27.21
N ILE A 156 -2.58 -9.25 -26.89
CA ILE A 156 -2.46 -10.48 -27.68
C ILE A 156 -2.92 -10.21 -29.12
N LEU A 157 -4.08 -9.56 -29.27
CA LEU A 157 -4.63 -9.22 -30.58
C LEU A 157 -3.78 -8.20 -31.35
N CYS A 158 -3.19 -7.20 -30.67
CA CYS A 158 -2.27 -6.26 -31.31
C CYS A 158 -1.07 -6.98 -31.95
N ARG A 159 -0.54 -8.00 -31.27
CA ARG A 159 0.58 -8.81 -31.77
C ARG A 159 0.15 -9.75 -32.89
N GLN A 160 -0.97 -10.44 -32.72
CA GLN A 160 -1.49 -11.37 -33.71
C GLN A 160 -1.82 -10.67 -35.03
N ARG A 161 -2.38 -9.46 -34.97
CA ARG A 161 -2.74 -8.63 -36.13
C ARG A 161 -1.59 -7.76 -36.65
N GLN A 162 -0.40 -7.87 -36.05
CA GLN A 162 0.79 -7.11 -36.42
C GLN A 162 0.55 -5.59 -36.48
N LEU A 163 -0.21 -5.06 -35.52
CA LEU A 163 -0.44 -3.62 -35.43
C LEU A 163 0.88 -2.88 -35.11
N PRO A 164 1.09 -1.65 -35.62
CA PRO A 164 2.29 -0.86 -35.34
C PRO A 164 2.24 -0.25 -33.93
N VAL A 165 2.29 -1.12 -32.92
CA VAL A 165 2.12 -0.76 -31.50
C VAL A 165 3.18 -1.48 -30.66
N ALA A 166 3.97 -0.72 -29.90
CA ALA A 166 4.84 -1.24 -28.87
C ALA A 166 3.99 -1.64 -27.64
N THR A 167 4.11 -2.88 -27.18
CA THR A 167 3.24 -3.44 -26.14
C THR A 167 3.98 -3.77 -24.86
N ILE A 168 3.42 -3.35 -23.73
CA ILE A 168 3.92 -3.64 -22.38
C ILE A 168 2.83 -4.37 -21.61
N PHE A 169 3.20 -5.44 -20.91
CA PHE A 169 2.33 -6.13 -19.96
C PHE A 169 2.89 -6.00 -18.55
N THR A 170 2.09 -5.51 -17.61
CA THR A 170 2.40 -5.55 -16.18
C THR A 170 1.40 -6.44 -15.47
N THR A 171 1.90 -7.51 -14.85
CA THR A 171 1.13 -8.25 -13.84
C THR A 171 1.50 -7.72 -12.45
N HIS A 172 0.48 -7.33 -11.69
CA HIS A 172 0.60 -6.91 -10.30
C HIS A 172 0.55 -8.11 -9.35
N ALA A 173 0.00 -9.24 -9.79
CA ALA A 173 0.00 -10.51 -9.08
C ALA A 173 -0.29 -11.63 -10.08
N THR A 174 0.29 -12.82 -9.94
CA THR A 174 -0.17 -13.91 -10.81
C THR A 174 -1.48 -14.49 -10.30
N LEU A 175 -2.34 -14.93 -11.23
CA LEU A 175 -3.61 -15.56 -10.91
C LEU A 175 -3.39 -16.81 -10.04
N LEU A 176 -2.55 -17.74 -10.50
CA LEU A 176 -2.27 -18.98 -9.78
C LEU A 176 -1.64 -18.75 -8.41
N GLY A 177 -0.76 -17.76 -8.25
CA GLY A 177 -0.13 -17.49 -6.96
C GLY A 177 -1.13 -17.12 -5.86
N ARG A 178 -2.13 -16.29 -6.19
CA ARG A 178 -3.23 -15.94 -5.26
C ARG A 178 -3.98 -17.18 -4.78
N TYR A 179 -4.36 -18.06 -5.70
CA TYR A 179 -5.13 -19.27 -5.36
C TYR A 179 -4.30 -20.33 -4.64
N LEU A 180 -3.03 -20.49 -4.99
CA LEU A 180 -2.14 -21.46 -4.36
C LEU A 180 -1.82 -21.04 -2.92
N CYS A 181 -1.53 -19.76 -2.68
CA CYS A 181 -1.25 -19.29 -1.32
C CYS A 181 -2.45 -19.42 -0.36
N ALA A 182 -3.67 -19.29 -0.89
CA ALA A 182 -4.89 -19.53 -0.11
C ALA A 182 -5.11 -21.02 0.25
N GLY A 183 -4.48 -21.96 -0.47
CA GLY A 183 -4.68 -23.40 -0.35
C GLY A 183 -3.87 -24.10 0.75
N ASN A 184 -3.27 -23.37 1.71
CA ASN A 184 -2.38 -23.91 2.75
C ASN A 184 -1.23 -24.80 2.20
N VAL A 185 -0.72 -24.48 1.01
CA VAL A 185 0.46 -25.15 0.44
C VAL A 185 1.72 -24.33 0.69
N ASP A 186 2.85 -25.03 0.80
CA ASP A 186 4.17 -24.39 0.78
C ASP A 186 4.49 -23.90 -0.63
N PHE A 187 4.00 -22.70 -0.93
CA PHE A 187 4.00 -22.09 -2.26
C PHE A 187 5.40 -21.74 -2.74
N TYR A 188 6.14 -20.90 -2.01
CA TYR A 188 7.40 -20.36 -2.50
C TYR A 188 8.52 -21.40 -2.59
N ASN A 189 8.50 -22.45 -1.76
CA ASN A 189 9.50 -23.52 -1.84
C ASN A 189 9.19 -24.56 -2.92
N LYS A 190 7.94 -24.63 -3.41
CA LYS A 190 7.50 -25.65 -4.38
C LYS A 190 7.11 -25.08 -5.75
N LEU A 191 7.49 -23.84 -6.05
CA LEU A 191 7.16 -23.18 -7.33
C LEU A 191 7.48 -24.02 -8.57
N ALA A 192 8.58 -24.79 -8.52
CA ALA A 192 9.00 -25.66 -9.63
C ALA A 192 8.20 -26.97 -9.75
N GLU A 193 7.51 -27.39 -8.69
CA GLU A 193 6.82 -28.69 -8.60
C GLU A 193 5.36 -28.63 -9.09
N PHE A 194 4.77 -27.44 -9.18
CA PHE A 194 3.37 -27.29 -9.57
C PHE A 194 3.12 -27.63 -11.05
N ASN A 195 2.12 -28.48 -11.28
CA ASN A 195 1.54 -28.68 -12.60
C ASN A 195 0.50 -27.58 -12.87
N LEU A 196 0.92 -26.55 -13.59
CA LEU A 196 0.15 -25.31 -13.73
C LEU A 196 -1.22 -25.50 -14.40
N ASP A 197 -1.27 -26.32 -15.45
CA ASP A 197 -2.50 -26.58 -16.19
C ASP A 197 -3.50 -27.34 -15.31
N LYS A 198 -3.01 -28.30 -14.53
CA LYS A 198 -3.81 -29.02 -13.53
C LYS A 198 -4.29 -28.08 -12.42
N GLU A 199 -3.41 -27.28 -11.84
CA GLU A 199 -3.77 -26.36 -10.74
C GLU A 199 -4.83 -25.33 -11.19
N ALA A 200 -4.72 -24.83 -12.43
CA ALA A 200 -5.70 -23.91 -13.00
C ALA A 200 -7.01 -24.62 -13.39
N GLY A 201 -6.94 -25.83 -13.92
CA GLY A 201 -8.10 -26.65 -14.29
C GLY A 201 -8.93 -27.09 -13.07
N ASP A 202 -8.26 -27.60 -12.02
CA ASP A 202 -8.90 -28.04 -10.78
C ASP A 202 -9.67 -26.89 -10.09
N ARG A 203 -9.25 -25.64 -10.32
CA ARG A 203 -9.88 -24.42 -9.78
C ARG A 203 -10.86 -23.73 -10.74
N GLN A 204 -11.09 -24.28 -11.93
CA GLN A 204 -11.97 -23.72 -12.95
C GLN A 204 -11.54 -22.31 -13.43
N ILE A 205 -10.23 -22.05 -13.46
CA ILE A 205 -9.64 -20.78 -13.88
C ILE A 205 -8.67 -20.94 -15.06
N TYR A 206 -8.67 -22.11 -15.71
CA TYR A 206 -7.74 -22.44 -16.80
C TYR A 206 -7.75 -21.40 -17.94
N HIS A 207 -8.93 -20.96 -18.38
CA HIS A 207 -9.07 -19.93 -19.42
C HIS A 207 -8.49 -18.57 -19.00
N ARG A 208 -8.66 -18.18 -17.73
CA ARG A 208 -8.08 -16.93 -17.18
C ARG A 208 -6.56 -17.02 -17.13
N TYR A 209 -6.03 -18.18 -16.68
CA TYR A 209 -4.60 -18.47 -16.66
C TYR A 209 -3.99 -18.43 -18.07
N CYS A 210 -4.65 -19.01 -19.06
CA CYS A 210 -4.21 -18.96 -20.45
C CYS A 210 -4.15 -17.51 -20.96
N LEU A 211 -5.14 -16.67 -20.66
CA LEU A 211 -5.12 -15.25 -21.04
C LEU A 211 -3.95 -14.50 -20.39
N GLU A 212 -3.71 -14.71 -19.09
CA GLU A 212 -2.59 -14.11 -18.36
C GLU A 212 -1.24 -14.51 -18.95
N ARG A 213 -1.04 -15.81 -19.15
CA ARG A 213 0.20 -16.36 -19.71
C ARG A 213 0.42 -15.91 -21.15
N SER A 214 -0.61 -15.93 -21.99
CA SER A 214 -0.51 -15.45 -23.37
C SER A 214 -0.19 -13.96 -23.42
N ALA A 215 -0.81 -13.12 -22.59
CA ALA A 215 -0.48 -11.70 -22.51
C ALA A 215 0.98 -11.46 -22.10
N ALA A 216 1.47 -12.22 -21.11
CA ALA A 216 2.86 -12.18 -20.70
C ALA A 216 3.80 -12.58 -21.84
N HIS A 217 3.53 -13.64 -22.61
CA HIS A 217 4.39 -14.08 -23.72
C HIS A 217 4.32 -13.18 -24.95
N CYS A 218 3.15 -12.64 -25.27
CA CYS A 218 2.97 -11.76 -26.42
C CYS A 218 3.54 -10.34 -26.19
N ALA A 219 3.83 -9.90 -24.97
CA ALA A 219 4.30 -8.53 -24.74
C ALA A 219 5.70 -8.30 -25.35
N HIS A 220 5.97 -7.12 -25.93
CA HIS A 220 7.35 -6.75 -26.24
C HIS A 220 8.17 -6.64 -24.94
N VAL A 221 7.58 -6.02 -23.92
CA VAL A 221 8.16 -5.90 -22.58
C VAL A 221 7.18 -6.45 -21.54
N PHE A 222 7.64 -7.40 -20.74
CA PHE A 222 6.91 -7.97 -19.62
C PHE A 222 7.48 -7.43 -18.31
N THR A 223 6.61 -7.03 -17.39
CA THR A 223 7.00 -6.41 -16.12
C THR A 223 6.18 -6.95 -14.96
N THR A 224 6.75 -6.92 -13.77
CA THR A 224 6.06 -7.20 -12.50
C THR A 224 6.32 -6.07 -11.52
N VAL A 225 5.50 -5.96 -10.47
CA VAL A 225 5.62 -4.87 -9.49
C VAL A 225 6.68 -5.11 -8.41
N SER A 226 7.21 -6.33 -8.30
CA SER A 226 8.24 -6.66 -7.33
C SER A 226 9.10 -7.84 -7.78
N GLN A 227 10.26 -7.99 -7.12
CA GLN A 227 11.18 -9.09 -7.35
C GLN A 227 10.58 -10.44 -6.95
N ILE A 228 9.79 -10.51 -5.87
CA ILE A 228 9.15 -11.76 -5.46
C ILE A 228 8.09 -12.21 -6.48
N THR A 229 7.30 -11.29 -7.00
CA THR A 229 6.35 -11.56 -8.09
C THR A 229 7.07 -11.88 -9.40
N ALA A 230 8.28 -11.37 -9.61
CA ALA A 230 9.08 -11.74 -10.79
C ALA A 230 9.53 -13.21 -10.76
N ILE A 231 9.97 -13.67 -9.59
CA ILE A 231 10.32 -15.08 -9.38
C ILE A 231 9.07 -15.94 -9.63
N GLU A 232 7.94 -15.56 -9.05
CA GLU A 232 6.67 -16.24 -9.26
C GLU A 232 6.28 -16.31 -10.75
N ALA A 233 6.33 -15.19 -11.48
CA ALA A 233 6.01 -15.13 -12.90
C ALA A 233 6.94 -15.99 -13.77
N GLU A 234 8.22 -16.08 -13.41
CA GLU A 234 9.18 -16.97 -14.09
C GLU A 234 8.72 -18.43 -14.04
N TYR A 235 8.23 -18.90 -12.89
CA TYR A 235 7.73 -20.27 -12.72
C TYR A 235 6.29 -20.46 -13.21
N LEU A 236 5.37 -19.53 -12.94
CA LEU A 236 3.94 -19.71 -13.21
C LEU A 236 3.53 -19.23 -14.60
N LEU A 237 4.16 -18.17 -15.12
CA LEU A 237 3.90 -17.65 -16.47
C LEU A 237 4.96 -18.11 -17.47
N LYS A 238 6.02 -18.80 -17.03
CA LYS A 238 7.10 -19.31 -17.88
C LYS A 238 7.81 -18.21 -18.69
N ARG A 239 7.83 -16.98 -18.17
CA ARG A 239 8.55 -15.85 -18.73
C ARG A 239 9.12 -15.02 -17.58
N LYS A 240 10.44 -14.80 -17.59
CA LYS A 240 11.08 -13.86 -16.68
C LYS A 240 10.71 -12.42 -17.07
N PRO A 241 10.29 -11.55 -16.14
CA PRO A 241 10.06 -10.15 -16.43
C PRO A 241 11.33 -9.44 -16.90
N ASP A 242 11.18 -8.54 -17.87
CA ASP A 242 12.24 -7.69 -18.39
C ASP A 242 12.61 -6.59 -17.38
N ILE A 243 11.62 -5.98 -16.71
CA ILE A 243 11.80 -4.88 -15.76
C ILE A 243 10.85 -5.05 -14.56
N ILE A 244 11.33 -4.72 -13.36
CA ILE A 244 10.47 -4.55 -12.18
C ILE A 244 9.99 -3.09 -12.15
N THR A 245 8.69 -2.89 -11.99
CA THR A 245 8.05 -1.56 -11.87
C THR A 245 7.39 -1.41 -10.49
N PRO A 246 8.17 -1.08 -9.43
CA PRO A 246 7.65 -0.89 -8.09
C PRO A 246 6.54 0.16 -8.05
N ASN A 247 5.56 -0.04 -7.17
CA ASN A 247 4.44 0.88 -7.05
C ASN A 247 4.80 2.06 -6.13
N GLY A 248 4.78 3.27 -6.67
CA GLY A 248 4.97 4.49 -5.90
C GLY A 248 3.68 5.06 -5.31
N LEU A 249 3.87 6.11 -4.53
CA LEU A 249 2.82 6.94 -3.94
C LEU A 249 3.10 8.41 -4.27
N ASN A 250 2.06 9.26 -4.16
CA ASN A 250 2.24 10.71 -4.22
C ASN A 250 2.55 11.22 -2.81
N VAL A 251 3.83 11.50 -2.53
CA VAL A 251 4.24 12.01 -1.22
C VAL A 251 3.97 13.51 -1.18
N LYS A 252 2.98 13.91 -0.37
CA LYS A 252 2.78 15.33 -0.05
C LYS A 252 3.89 15.78 0.89
N LYS A 253 4.84 16.57 0.38
CA LYS A 253 5.87 17.19 1.21
C LYS A 253 5.21 18.23 2.12
N PHE A 254 5.30 18.03 3.43
CA PHE A 254 4.91 19.04 4.39
C PHE A 254 5.90 20.21 4.34
N SER A 255 5.42 21.45 4.47
CA SER A 255 6.28 22.63 4.50
C SER A 255 7.21 22.64 5.72
N ALA A 256 6.86 21.89 6.78
CA ALA A 256 7.64 21.75 8.00
C ALA A 256 7.79 20.27 8.41
N MET A 257 9.03 19.79 8.53
CA MET A 257 9.35 18.40 8.94
C MET A 257 8.74 18.00 10.29
N HIS A 258 8.50 18.92 11.23
CA HIS A 258 7.92 18.60 12.54
C HIS A 258 6.38 18.46 12.52
N GLU A 259 5.72 18.78 11.42
CA GLU A 259 4.26 18.75 11.31
C GLU A 259 3.71 17.32 11.47
N PHE A 260 4.35 16.31 10.87
CA PHE A 260 3.90 14.92 11.01
C PHE A 260 4.01 14.41 12.46
N GLN A 261 4.97 14.90 13.25
CA GLN A 261 5.08 14.55 14.67
C GLN A 261 3.94 15.15 15.51
N ASN A 262 3.52 16.37 15.18
CA ASN A 262 2.34 16.99 15.81
C ASN A 262 1.06 16.21 15.45
N LEU A 263 0.91 15.82 14.18
CA LEU A 263 -0.21 14.99 13.72
C LEU A 263 -0.22 13.62 14.42
N HIS A 264 0.94 12.97 14.60
CA HIS A 264 1.05 11.74 15.39
C HIS A 264 0.49 11.93 16.80
N ALA A 265 0.89 12.99 17.51
CA ALA A 265 0.41 13.25 18.87
C ALA A 265 -1.11 13.50 18.92
N GLN A 266 -1.66 14.27 17.97
CA GLN A 266 -3.09 14.56 17.88
C GLN A 266 -3.91 13.28 17.59
N SER A 267 -3.51 12.50 16.59
CA SER A 267 -4.15 11.23 16.26
C SER A 267 -4.03 10.22 17.39
N LYS A 268 -2.85 10.11 18.03
CA LYS A 268 -2.64 9.24 19.18
C LYS A 268 -3.60 9.57 20.31
N ASN A 269 -3.85 10.85 20.59
CA ASN A 269 -4.81 11.27 21.61
C ASN A 269 -6.23 10.80 21.28
N ARG A 270 -6.66 10.86 20.01
CA ARG A 270 -7.97 10.35 19.58
C ARG A 270 -8.08 8.84 19.76
N ILE A 271 -7.03 8.08 19.46
CA ILE A 271 -6.98 6.63 19.74
C ILE A 271 -7.05 6.39 21.25
N GLN A 272 -6.30 7.14 22.07
CA GLN A 272 -6.37 7.01 23.53
C GLN A 272 -7.77 7.29 24.09
N GLU A 273 -8.52 8.25 23.53
CA GLU A 273 -9.92 8.47 23.91
C GLU A 273 -10.79 7.24 23.61
N PHE A 274 -10.63 6.63 22.45
CA PHE A 274 -11.30 5.37 22.14
C PHE A 274 -10.92 4.28 23.15
N ILE A 275 -9.64 4.12 23.49
CA ILE A 275 -9.17 3.14 24.49
C ILE A 275 -9.78 3.38 25.87
N ARG A 276 -9.86 4.64 26.33
CA ARG A 276 -10.51 4.99 27.61
C ARG A 276 -11.96 4.50 27.65
N GLY A 277 -12.69 4.64 26.53
CA GLY A 277 -14.06 4.15 26.41
C GLY A 277 -14.15 2.63 26.26
N HIS A 278 -13.25 1.99 25.51
CA HIS A 278 -13.27 0.55 25.26
C HIS A 278 -12.89 -0.27 26.49
N PHE A 279 -11.96 0.25 27.29
CA PHE A 279 -11.46 -0.34 28.55
C PHE A 279 -12.06 0.33 29.80
N TYR A 280 -13.25 0.95 29.69
CA TYR A 280 -13.91 1.53 30.86
C TYR A 280 -14.06 0.49 31.98
N GLY A 281 -13.77 0.90 33.22
CA GLY A 281 -13.74 0.00 34.39
C GLY A 281 -12.52 -0.93 34.47
N HIS A 282 -11.72 -1.04 33.41
CA HIS A 282 -10.52 -1.90 33.31
C HIS A 282 -9.27 -1.11 32.85
N LEU A 283 -9.26 0.21 33.02
CA LEU A 283 -8.11 1.05 32.67
C LEU A 283 -7.06 1.01 33.80
N ASP A 284 -6.44 -0.15 33.98
CA ASP A 284 -5.44 -0.45 35.01
C ASP A 284 -3.99 -0.30 34.51
N PHE A 285 -3.81 0.36 33.37
CA PHE A 285 -2.52 0.59 32.73
C PHE A 285 -2.32 2.06 32.32
N ASN A 286 -1.05 2.47 32.23
CA ASN A 286 -0.68 3.85 31.88
C ASN A 286 -0.69 4.06 30.35
N LEU A 287 -1.57 4.94 29.88
CA LEU A 287 -1.70 5.29 28.45
C LEU A 287 -0.46 6.00 27.86
N ASP A 288 0.38 6.64 28.67
CA ASP A 288 1.65 7.23 28.22
C ASP A 288 2.71 6.17 27.90
N LYS A 289 2.63 5.01 28.58
CA LYS A 289 3.46 3.83 28.34
C LYS A 289 2.73 2.78 27.47
N CYS A 290 1.64 3.18 26.84
CA CYS A 290 0.89 2.34 25.91
C CYS A 290 1.40 2.53 24.48
N LEU A 291 1.68 1.41 23.81
CA LEU A 291 2.05 1.35 22.40
C LEU A 291 0.88 0.80 21.58
N PHE A 292 0.63 1.41 20.42
CA PHE A 292 -0.43 1.04 19.50
C PHE A 292 0.19 0.37 18.29
N LEU A 293 -0.12 -0.90 18.11
CA LEU A 293 0.32 -1.72 17.00
C LEU A 293 -0.90 -2.01 16.15
N PHE A 294 -0.73 -2.13 14.84
CA PHE A 294 -1.86 -2.49 13.99
C PHE A 294 -1.46 -3.36 12.80
N ILE A 295 -2.40 -4.18 12.38
CA ILE A 295 -2.43 -4.81 11.07
C ILE A 295 -3.70 -4.35 10.37
N ALA A 296 -3.58 -4.02 9.08
CA ALA A 296 -4.70 -3.56 8.27
C ALA A 296 -4.62 -4.16 6.87
N GLY A 297 -5.77 -4.37 6.26
CA GLY A 297 -5.86 -4.84 4.88
C GLY A 297 -7.11 -5.68 4.65
N ARG A 298 -7.14 -6.34 3.49
CA ARG A 298 -8.19 -7.33 3.18
C ARG A 298 -8.17 -8.47 4.19
N TYR A 299 -9.32 -9.07 4.39
CA TYR A 299 -9.46 -10.17 5.34
C TYR A 299 -8.96 -11.50 4.74
N GLU A 300 -7.64 -11.60 4.60
CA GLU A 300 -6.94 -12.83 4.19
C GLU A 300 -6.04 -13.30 5.35
N PHE A 301 -6.59 -14.13 6.25
CA PHE A 301 -5.97 -14.48 7.52
C PHE A 301 -4.51 -14.95 7.41
N SER A 302 -4.24 -15.92 6.52
CA SER A 302 -2.89 -16.47 6.31
C SER A 302 -2.01 -15.61 5.40
N ASN A 303 -2.56 -15.08 4.29
CA ASN A 303 -1.78 -14.30 3.33
C ASN A 303 -1.29 -12.98 3.92
N LYS A 304 -2.09 -12.30 4.74
CA LYS A 304 -1.68 -11.10 5.48
C LYS A 304 -0.90 -11.42 6.76
N GLY A 305 -0.81 -12.69 7.15
CA GLY A 305 -0.04 -13.12 8.31
C GLY A 305 -0.69 -12.77 9.65
N ALA A 306 -2.01 -12.62 9.70
CA ALA A 306 -2.72 -12.35 10.96
C ALA A 306 -2.56 -13.50 11.96
N ASP A 307 -2.42 -14.73 11.46
CA ASP A 307 -2.06 -15.93 12.21
C ASP A 307 -0.71 -15.79 12.94
N ILE A 308 0.35 -15.44 12.20
CA ILE A 308 1.70 -15.23 12.73
C ILE A 308 1.73 -14.05 13.70
N PHE A 309 1.00 -12.98 13.39
CA PHE A 309 0.95 -11.81 14.25
C PHE A 309 0.31 -12.14 15.60
N LEU A 310 -0.83 -12.83 15.62
CA LEU A 310 -1.51 -13.25 16.86
C LEU A 310 -0.63 -14.18 17.71
N GLU A 311 0.05 -15.14 17.09
CA GLU A 311 0.98 -16.04 17.78
C GLU A 311 2.17 -15.26 18.39
N ALA A 312 2.75 -14.32 17.64
CA ALA A 312 3.83 -13.48 18.14
C ALA A 312 3.39 -12.54 19.27
N LEU A 313 2.15 -12.05 19.26
CA LEU A 313 1.55 -11.25 20.34
C LEU A 313 1.36 -12.07 21.63
N ALA A 314 0.98 -13.35 21.53
CA ALA A 314 0.89 -14.23 22.69
C ALA A 314 2.27 -14.44 23.35
N ARG A 315 3.31 -14.69 22.55
CA ARG A 315 4.70 -14.80 23.02
C ARG A 315 5.20 -13.47 23.62
N LEU A 316 4.87 -12.34 23.00
CA LEU A 316 5.17 -11.01 23.52
C LEU A 316 4.50 -10.76 24.88
N ASN A 317 3.23 -11.15 25.04
CA ASN A 317 2.51 -11.02 26.31
C ASN A 317 3.25 -11.76 27.43
N TYR A 318 3.68 -13.00 27.18
CA TYR A 318 4.47 -13.77 28.12
C TYR A 318 5.79 -13.05 28.48
N LEU A 319 6.56 -12.61 27.49
CA LEU A 319 7.83 -11.91 27.71
C LEU A 319 7.66 -10.63 28.53
N LEU A 320 6.67 -9.80 28.22
CA LEU A 320 6.40 -8.56 28.95
C LEU A 320 6.00 -8.84 30.41
N ARG A 321 5.23 -9.90 30.66
CA ARG A 321 4.84 -10.31 32.02
C ARG A 321 6.03 -10.81 32.83
N VAL A 322 6.85 -11.70 32.27
CA VAL A 322 8.02 -12.28 32.95
C VAL A 322 9.09 -11.23 33.23
N ASN A 323 9.26 -10.24 32.35
CA ASN A 323 10.18 -9.13 32.56
C ASN A 323 9.59 -8.02 33.44
N HIS A 324 8.39 -8.19 34.00
CA HIS A 324 7.67 -7.19 34.78
C HIS A 324 7.59 -5.82 34.10
N SER A 325 7.45 -5.82 32.77
CA SER A 325 7.36 -4.59 31.99
C SER A 325 6.13 -3.78 32.40
N ASP A 326 6.31 -2.46 32.45
CA ASP A 326 5.26 -1.48 32.66
C ASP A 326 4.63 -0.99 31.35
N VAL A 327 5.20 -1.40 30.21
CA VAL A 327 4.67 -1.13 28.88
C VAL A 327 3.43 -1.98 28.63
N THR A 328 2.39 -1.34 28.07
CA THR A 328 1.20 -2.03 27.58
C THR A 328 1.13 -1.90 26.07
N VAL A 329 0.80 -2.99 25.39
CA VAL A 329 0.62 -3.03 23.94
C VAL A 329 -0.87 -3.20 23.66
N VAL A 330 -1.42 -2.38 22.78
CA VAL A 330 -2.76 -2.60 22.21
C VAL A 330 -2.61 -2.83 20.72
N ALA A 331 -2.97 -4.03 20.28
CA ALA A 331 -2.89 -4.46 18.89
C ALA A 331 -4.26 -4.39 18.22
N PHE A 332 -4.35 -3.61 17.14
CA PHE A 332 -5.55 -3.45 16.34
C PHE A 332 -5.50 -4.35 15.09
N PHE A 333 -6.61 -5.02 14.81
CA PHE A 333 -6.84 -5.77 13.58
C PHE A 333 -7.92 -5.05 12.79
N ILE A 334 -7.54 -4.32 11.73
CA ILE A 334 -8.45 -3.58 10.84
C ILE A 334 -8.64 -4.40 9.57
N MET A 335 -9.54 -5.38 9.61
CA MET A 335 -9.79 -6.32 8.51
C MET A 335 -11.29 -6.48 8.27
N PRO A 336 -11.85 -5.86 7.21
CA PRO A 336 -13.29 -5.87 6.95
C PRO A 336 -13.86 -7.29 6.88
N ALA A 337 -14.90 -7.55 7.67
CA ALA A 337 -15.57 -8.84 7.73
C ALA A 337 -17.09 -8.69 7.64
N ARG A 338 -17.79 -9.82 7.58
CA ARG A 338 -19.26 -9.85 7.57
C ARG A 338 -19.78 -9.65 9.00
N THR A 339 -20.40 -8.50 9.25
CA THR A 339 -20.87 -8.08 10.58
C THR A 339 -22.33 -7.66 10.59
N ASN A 340 -22.92 -7.58 11.79
CA ASN A 340 -24.25 -7.02 12.05
C ASN A 340 -24.18 -5.97 13.16
N ASN A 341 -24.00 -4.70 12.77
CA ASN A 341 -23.87 -3.55 13.67
C ASN A 341 -22.71 -3.65 14.69
N PHE A 342 -22.52 -2.57 15.45
CA PHE A 342 -21.54 -2.50 16.54
C PHE A 342 -21.99 -3.35 17.74
N ASN A 343 -21.01 -3.83 18.50
CA ASN A 343 -21.25 -4.45 19.80
C ASN A 343 -21.78 -3.39 20.79
N VAL A 344 -22.87 -3.72 21.47
CA VAL A 344 -23.52 -2.87 22.48
C VAL A 344 -22.55 -2.44 23.58
N GLU A 345 -21.66 -3.33 24.03
CA GLU A 345 -20.68 -3.01 25.09
C GLU A 345 -19.65 -1.97 24.66
N THR A 346 -19.23 -2.00 23.40
CA THR A 346 -18.29 -1.01 22.84
C THR A 346 -18.95 0.36 22.74
N LEU A 347 -20.19 0.43 22.24
CA LEU A 347 -20.97 1.68 22.16
C LEU A 347 -21.25 2.26 23.55
N LYS A 348 -21.68 1.41 24.49
CA LYS A 348 -21.92 1.78 25.88
C LYS A 348 -20.66 2.34 26.52
N GLY A 349 -19.50 1.72 26.29
CA GLY A 349 -18.22 2.21 26.80
C GLY A 349 -17.89 3.62 26.32
N GLN A 350 -18.12 3.92 25.02
CA GLN A 350 -17.92 5.27 24.48
C GLN A 350 -18.91 6.29 25.07
N ALA A 351 -20.16 5.90 25.29
CA ALA A 351 -21.16 6.76 25.93
C ALA A 351 -20.81 7.07 27.40
N VAL A 352 -20.41 6.06 28.17
CA VAL A 352 -19.98 6.22 29.58
C VAL A 352 -18.76 7.13 29.67
N ARG A 353 -17.75 6.94 28.80
CA ARG A 353 -16.59 7.83 28.71
C ARG A 353 -17.00 9.29 28.48
N LYS A 354 -17.87 9.53 27.50
CA LYS A 354 -18.35 10.89 27.19
C LYS A 354 -19.08 11.51 28.39
N GLN A 355 -19.95 10.75 29.05
CA GLN A 355 -20.68 11.21 30.23
C GLN A 355 -19.72 11.57 31.39
N LEU A 356 -18.67 10.78 31.63
CA LEU A 356 -17.64 11.08 32.62
C LEU A 356 -16.91 12.38 32.29
N TRP A 357 -16.53 12.57 31.02
CA TRP A 357 -15.87 13.78 30.55
C TRP A 357 -16.75 15.02 30.76
N ASP A 358 -18.00 14.97 30.33
CA ASP A 358 -18.95 16.08 30.46
C ASP A 358 -19.21 16.43 31.94
N THR A 359 -19.26 15.40 32.81
CA THR A 359 -19.34 15.59 34.26
C THR A 359 -18.11 16.31 34.80
N ALA A 360 -16.91 15.87 34.40
CA ALA A 360 -15.65 16.48 34.84
C ALA A 360 -15.51 17.93 34.35
N GLN A 361 -15.92 18.24 33.11
CA GLN A 361 -15.92 19.61 32.57
C GLN A 361 -16.86 20.51 33.38
N THR A 362 -18.07 20.04 33.67
CA THR A 362 -19.05 20.77 34.50
C THR A 362 -18.48 21.11 35.88
N VAL A 363 -17.88 20.13 36.56
CA VAL A 363 -17.26 20.33 37.88
C VAL A 363 -16.07 21.27 37.78
N LYS A 364 -15.24 21.14 36.73
CA LYS A 364 -14.08 22.03 36.48
C LYS A 364 -14.52 23.48 36.31
N GLU A 365 -15.58 23.75 35.56
CA GLU A 365 -16.11 25.11 35.36
C GLU A 365 -16.64 25.71 36.66
N ARG A 366 -17.44 24.95 37.42
CA ARG A 366 -17.94 25.37 38.75
C ARG A 366 -16.79 25.65 39.72
N PHE A 367 -15.81 24.75 39.77
CA PHE A 367 -14.61 24.90 40.59
C PHE A 367 -13.81 26.14 40.19
N GLY A 368 -13.56 26.33 38.89
CA GLY A 368 -12.81 27.47 38.36
C GLY A 368 -13.47 28.82 38.69
N LYS A 369 -14.80 28.90 38.60
CA LYS A 369 -15.55 30.11 38.97
C LYS A 369 -15.40 30.45 40.45
N LYS A 370 -15.60 29.48 41.34
CA LYS A 370 -15.45 29.68 42.79
C LYS A 370 -14.01 29.98 43.20
N LEU A 371 -13.05 29.33 42.54
CA LEU A 371 -11.63 29.59 42.74
C LEU A 371 -11.31 31.05 42.39
N TYR A 372 -11.79 31.54 41.25
CA TYR A 372 -11.63 32.93 40.84
C TYR A 372 -12.26 33.91 41.85
N GLU A 373 -13.50 33.67 42.26
CA GLU A 373 -14.19 34.48 43.27
C GLU A 373 -13.43 34.52 44.61
N SER A 374 -12.89 33.38 45.06
CA SER A 374 -12.11 33.31 46.28
C SER A 374 -10.75 34.02 46.16
N LEU A 375 -10.10 33.99 44.99
CA LEU A 375 -8.84 34.70 44.75
C LEU A 375 -9.03 36.23 44.73
N LEU A 376 -10.18 36.71 44.27
CA LEU A 376 -10.51 38.15 44.28
C LEU A 376 -10.58 38.74 45.69
N VAL A 377 -10.82 37.92 46.72
CA VAL A 377 -10.83 38.33 48.13
C VAL A 377 -9.41 38.58 48.66
N GLY A 378 -8.36 38.17 47.95
CA GLY A 378 -6.96 38.39 48.33
C GLY A 378 -6.44 37.47 49.44
N GLN A 379 -7.16 36.39 49.75
CA GLN A 379 -6.75 35.34 50.67
C GLN A 379 -6.67 33.99 49.95
N LEU A 380 -5.78 33.11 50.42
CA LEU A 380 -5.61 31.80 49.81
C LEU A 380 -6.90 30.96 50.00
N PRO A 381 -7.53 30.45 48.93
CA PRO A 381 -8.75 29.67 49.01
C PRO A 381 -8.57 28.34 49.77
N ASP A 382 -9.55 27.99 50.60
CA ASP A 382 -9.64 26.65 51.20
C ASP A 382 -10.23 25.66 50.18
N ILE A 383 -9.36 24.87 49.54
CA ILE A 383 -9.72 23.94 48.46
C ILE A 383 -10.83 22.95 48.88
N SER A 384 -10.85 22.57 50.17
CA SER A 384 -11.85 21.63 50.70
C SER A 384 -13.28 22.17 50.68
N LYS A 385 -13.44 23.50 50.61
CA LYS A 385 -14.73 24.19 50.59
C LYS A 385 -15.17 24.64 49.20
N ILE A 386 -14.31 24.48 48.19
CA ILE A 386 -14.64 24.87 46.81
C ILE A 386 -15.55 23.83 46.14
N LEU A 387 -15.37 22.55 46.47
CA LEU A 387 -16.21 21.46 45.97
C LEU A 387 -17.43 21.26 46.88
N ASP A 388 -18.63 21.36 46.32
CA ASP A 388 -19.85 21.17 47.10
C ASP A 388 -20.25 19.69 47.21
N LYS A 389 -21.17 19.40 48.13
CA LYS A 389 -21.80 18.08 48.23
C LYS A 389 -22.49 17.63 46.93
N GLU A 390 -23.03 18.58 46.17
CA GLU A 390 -23.66 18.29 44.87
C GLU A 390 -22.61 17.78 43.87
N ASP A 391 -21.47 18.46 43.75
CA ASP A 391 -20.38 18.07 42.85
C ASP A 391 -19.85 16.67 43.22
N LEU A 392 -19.66 16.42 44.52
CA LEU A 392 -19.28 15.09 45.03
C LEU A 392 -20.33 14.02 44.69
N THR A 393 -21.62 14.36 44.72
CA THR A 393 -22.71 13.42 44.41
C THR A 393 -22.72 13.07 42.92
N ILE A 394 -22.58 14.06 42.04
CA ILE A 394 -22.56 13.83 40.59
C ILE A 394 -21.30 13.04 40.20
N MET A 395 -20.13 13.37 40.78
CA MET A 395 -18.90 12.60 40.56
C MET A 395 -19.06 11.14 41.02
N LYS A 396 -19.63 10.88 42.20
CA LYS A 396 -19.91 9.51 42.67
C LYS A 396 -20.84 8.76 41.72
N ARG A 397 -21.93 9.39 41.27
CA ARG A 397 -22.87 8.77 40.29
C ARG A 397 -22.16 8.42 38.99
N ALA A 398 -21.30 9.31 38.50
CA ALA A 398 -20.53 9.07 37.29
C ALA A 398 -19.55 7.90 37.47
N ILE A 399 -18.87 7.79 38.62
CA ILE A 399 -18.02 6.64 38.95
C ILE A 399 -18.82 5.33 39.00
N PHE A 400 -20.00 5.33 39.62
CA PHE A 400 -20.84 4.11 39.66
C PHE A 400 -21.26 3.65 38.26
N ALA A 401 -21.45 4.57 37.30
CA ALA A 401 -21.74 4.23 35.90
C ALA A 401 -20.55 3.56 35.18
N THR A 402 -19.33 3.66 35.71
CA THR A 402 -18.13 3.02 35.12
C THR A 402 -17.95 1.56 35.51
N GLN A 403 -18.73 1.06 36.46
CA GLN A 403 -18.61 -0.32 36.93
C GLN A 403 -19.05 -1.29 35.84
N ARG A 404 -18.18 -2.26 35.56
CA ARG A 404 -18.36 -3.28 34.53
C ARG A 404 -18.05 -4.66 35.12
N GLN A 405 -18.81 -5.67 34.70
CA GLN A 405 -18.61 -7.06 35.14
C GLN A 405 -17.92 -7.96 34.09
N CYS A 406 -17.98 -7.59 32.81
CA CYS A 406 -17.35 -8.34 31.72
C CYS A 406 -16.01 -7.72 31.30
N GLN A 407 -15.10 -8.55 30.78
CA GLN A 407 -13.82 -8.09 30.25
C GLN A 407 -14.00 -7.20 29.00
N PRO A 408 -13.05 -6.28 28.71
CA PRO A 408 -13.04 -5.48 27.49
C PRO A 408 -13.18 -6.36 26.23
N PRO A 409 -14.15 -6.08 25.33
CA PRO A 409 -14.45 -6.99 24.25
C PRO A 409 -13.28 -7.03 23.25
N ILE A 410 -13.02 -8.21 22.68
CA ILE A 410 -12.01 -8.36 21.63
C ILE A 410 -12.51 -7.74 20.33
N CYS A 411 -13.76 -8.02 19.93
CA CYS A 411 -14.35 -7.48 18.71
C CYS A 411 -15.24 -6.26 19.00
N THR A 412 -15.13 -5.23 18.16
CA THR A 412 -15.98 -4.02 18.24
C THR A 412 -17.36 -4.20 17.64
N HIS A 413 -17.59 -5.26 16.86
CA HIS A 413 -18.84 -5.55 16.13
C HIS A 413 -19.43 -6.91 16.51
N ASN A 414 -20.68 -7.14 16.14
CA ASN A 414 -21.25 -8.48 16.18
C ASN A 414 -20.91 -9.18 14.85
N MET A 415 -20.10 -10.23 14.89
CA MET A 415 -19.76 -11.02 13.71
C MET A 415 -20.95 -11.87 13.28
N LEU A 416 -21.20 -11.99 11.97
CA LEU A 416 -22.24 -12.90 11.46
C LEU A 416 -21.89 -14.37 11.72
N GLU A 417 -20.60 -14.73 11.62
CA GLU A 417 -20.08 -16.09 11.81
C GLU A 417 -18.95 -16.11 12.85
N ASP A 418 -19.26 -15.69 14.07
CA ASP A 418 -18.31 -15.53 15.18
C ASP A 418 -17.50 -16.81 15.52
N SER A 419 -18.15 -17.98 15.49
CA SER A 419 -17.52 -19.27 15.81
C SER A 419 -16.66 -19.83 14.67
N GLY A 420 -16.88 -19.38 13.44
CA GLY A 420 -16.07 -19.73 12.27
C GLY A 420 -14.93 -18.75 12.01
N ASP A 421 -14.97 -17.57 12.62
CA ASP A 421 -14.03 -16.48 12.38
C ASP A 421 -12.57 -16.86 12.77
N PRO A 422 -11.62 -16.81 11.81
CA PRO A 422 -10.23 -17.23 12.07
C PRO A 422 -9.51 -16.39 13.13
N ILE A 423 -9.72 -15.07 13.15
CA ILE A 423 -9.07 -14.17 14.13
C ILE A 423 -9.60 -14.49 15.53
N LEU A 424 -10.92 -14.53 15.72
CA LEU A 424 -11.54 -14.78 17.01
C LEU A 424 -11.23 -16.19 17.53
N ASN A 425 -11.23 -17.20 16.66
CA ASN A 425 -10.82 -18.55 17.03
C ASN A 425 -9.36 -18.63 17.45
N CYS A 426 -8.46 -17.93 16.75
CA CYS A 426 -7.07 -17.86 17.15
C CYS A 426 -6.90 -17.15 18.50
N VAL A 427 -7.60 -16.03 18.73
CA VAL A 427 -7.60 -15.34 20.03
C VAL A 427 -8.08 -16.25 21.17
N ARG A 428 -9.15 -17.02 20.94
CA ARG A 428 -9.63 -18.03 21.92
C ARG A 428 -8.58 -19.10 22.20
N ARG A 429 -7.91 -19.59 21.16
CA ARG A 429 -6.85 -20.61 21.26
C ARG A 429 -5.65 -20.12 22.08
N ILE A 430 -5.19 -18.88 21.84
CA ILE A 430 -4.01 -18.31 22.51
C ILE A 430 -4.32 -17.69 23.89
N GLY A 431 -5.60 -17.52 24.24
CA GLY A 431 -6.03 -17.09 25.56
C GLY A 431 -5.86 -15.59 25.87
N LEU A 432 -5.77 -14.72 24.86
CA LEU A 432 -5.64 -13.27 25.03
C LEU A 432 -7.01 -12.59 25.10
N PHE A 433 -7.62 -12.58 26.29
CA PHE A 433 -8.99 -12.08 26.49
C PHE A 433 -9.07 -10.65 27.08
N ASN A 434 -8.03 -9.84 26.87
CA ASN A 434 -7.91 -8.49 27.43
C ASN A 434 -8.00 -8.43 28.96
N SER A 435 -7.57 -9.48 29.67
CA SER A 435 -7.60 -9.50 31.13
C SER A 435 -6.64 -8.46 31.73
N SER A 436 -6.85 -8.05 32.98
CA SER A 436 -5.94 -7.16 33.73
C SER A 436 -4.49 -7.67 33.77
N ALA A 437 -4.30 -8.99 33.77
CA ALA A 437 -2.97 -9.60 33.79
C ALA A 437 -2.24 -9.52 32.44
N ASP A 438 -2.96 -9.34 31.33
CA ASP A 438 -2.37 -9.27 30.00
C ASP A 438 -1.70 -7.91 29.78
N ARG A 439 -0.43 -7.93 29.37
CA ARG A 439 0.31 -6.74 28.93
C ARG A 439 0.07 -6.42 27.46
N VAL A 440 -0.45 -7.38 26.70
CA VAL A 440 -0.90 -7.20 25.31
C VAL A 440 -2.42 -7.31 25.26
N LYS A 441 -3.06 -6.27 24.72
CA LYS A 441 -4.51 -6.23 24.48
C LYS A 441 -4.78 -6.33 22.98
N ILE A 442 -5.90 -6.93 22.61
CA ILE A 442 -6.34 -7.14 21.22
C ILE A 442 -7.66 -6.42 20.99
N ILE A 443 -7.75 -5.69 19.88
CA ILE A 443 -8.98 -5.08 19.38
C ILE A 443 -9.14 -5.46 17.91
N PHE A 444 -10.13 -6.30 17.62
CA PHE A 444 -10.57 -6.61 16.27
C PHE A 444 -11.65 -5.62 15.85
N HIS A 445 -11.36 -4.85 14.80
CA HIS A 445 -12.27 -3.90 14.18
C HIS A 445 -12.57 -4.35 12.73
N PRO A 446 -13.62 -5.18 12.55
CA PRO A 446 -13.96 -5.80 11.26
C PRO A 446 -14.66 -4.87 10.24
N GLU A 447 -14.30 -3.59 10.21
CA GLU A 447 -14.87 -2.60 9.28
C GLU A 447 -13.76 -1.66 8.78
N PHE A 448 -13.98 -0.97 7.67
CA PHE A 448 -13.10 0.13 7.29
C PHE A 448 -13.26 1.30 8.26
N LEU A 449 -12.14 1.96 8.57
CA LEU A 449 -12.15 3.16 9.39
C LEU A 449 -12.79 4.32 8.65
N SER A 450 -13.60 5.10 9.37
CA SER A 450 -14.31 6.25 8.85
C SER A 450 -14.42 7.33 9.92
N SER A 451 -14.19 8.58 9.53
CA SER A 451 -14.44 9.78 10.34
C SER A 451 -15.88 9.89 10.85
N THR A 452 -16.85 9.22 10.20
CA THR A 452 -18.25 9.17 10.63
C THR A 452 -18.57 8.07 11.64
N SER A 453 -17.61 7.18 11.95
CA SER A 453 -17.83 6.07 12.88
C SER A 453 -18.13 6.57 14.30
N PRO A 454 -19.18 6.06 14.99
CA PRO A 454 -19.49 6.47 16.35
C PRO A 454 -18.49 5.93 17.39
N LEU A 455 -17.68 4.94 17.01
CA LEU A 455 -16.70 4.31 17.91
C LEU A 455 -15.35 5.02 17.85
N LEU A 456 -14.78 5.06 16.65
CA LEU A 456 -13.46 5.59 16.38
C LEU A 456 -13.59 6.54 15.18
N PRO A 457 -14.04 7.79 15.41
CA PRO A 457 -14.35 8.74 14.34
C PRO A 457 -13.03 9.27 13.78
N MET A 458 -12.35 8.51 12.94
CA MET A 458 -11.13 8.92 12.25
C MET A 458 -10.98 8.14 10.94
N ASP A 459 -10.38 8.77 9.95
CA ASP A 459 -10.07 8.09 8.70
C ASP A 459 -8.81 7.23 8.87
N TYR A 460 -8.61 6.29 7.95
CA TYR A 460 -7.50 5.33 8.01
C TYR A 460 -6.12 6.00 8.14
N GLU A 461 -5.84 7.07 7.39
CA GLU A 461 -4.55 7.75 7.50
C GLU A 461 -4.33 8.42 8.87
N GLU A 462 -5.40 8.96 9.47
CA GLU A 462 -5.32 9.56 10.80
C GLU A 462 -5.01 8.49 11.85
N PHE A 463 -5.63 7.32 11.73
CA PHE A 463 -5.38 6.17 12.59
C PHE A 463 -3.94 5.66 12.49
N VAL A 464 -3.43 5.48 11.26
CA VAL A 464 -2.04 5.05 11.03
C VAL A 464 -1.08 6.02 11.70
N ARG A 465 -1.25 7.34 11.47
CA ARG A 465 -0.42 8.38 12.12
C ARG A 465 -0.45 8.31 13.64
N GLY A 466 -1.59 7.95 14.25
CA GLY A 466 -1.71 7.81 15.70
C GLY A 466 -1.08 6.54 16.28
N CYS A 467 -0.81 5.54 15.44
CA CYS A 467 -0.16 4.30 15.85
C CYS A 467 1.35 4.47 16.04
N HIS A 468 1.99 3.45 16.60
CA HIS A 468 3.44 3.44 16.85
C HIS A 468 4.18 2.49 15.90
N LEU A 469 3.56 1.39 15.49
CA LEU A 469 4.16 0.38 14.63
C LEU A 469 3.09 -0.33 13.79
N GLY A 470 3.26 -0.35 12.48
CA GLY A 470 2.49 -1.23 11.59
C GLY A 470 3.13 -2.62 11.53
N VAL A 471 2.34 -3.69 11.58
CA VAL A 471 2.85 -5.07 11.60
C VAL A 471 2.16 -5.88 10.50
N PHE A 472 2.88 -6.11 9.41
CA PHE A 472 2.38 -6.76 8.18
C PHE A 472 3.24 -7.97 7.83
N PRO A 473 3.18 -9.06 8.61
CA PRO A 473 4.00 -10.24 8.40
C PRO A 473 3.44 -11.09 7.25
N SER A 474 3.16 -10.49 6.09
CA SER A 474 2.51 -11.11 4.94
C SER A 474 3.25 -12.32 4.41
N TYR A 475 2.51 -13.37 4.06
CA TYR A 475 3.00 -14.52 3.31
C TYR A 475 2.92 -14.28 1.80
N TYR A 476 1.79 -13.78 1.32
CA TYR A 476 1.59 -13.46 -0.09
C TYR A 476 1.18 -11.99 -0.23
N GLU A 477 2.12 -11.17 -0.70
CA GLU A 477 1.89 -9.75 -0.89
C GLU A 477 2.71 -9.22 -2.08
N PRO A 478 2.11 -9.13 -3.27
CA PRO A 478 2.85 -8.79 -4.48
C PRO A 478 3.57 -7.43 -4.42
N TRP A 479 2.98 -6.47 -3.70
CA TRP A 479 3.62 -5.19 -3.38
C TRP A 479 3.62 -4.91 -1.88
N GLY A 480 2.52 -4.39 -1.32
CA GLY A 480 2.45 -3.97 0.08
C GLY A 480 2.31 -2.46 0.22
N TYR A 481 1.13 -1.92 -0.14
CA TYR A 481 0.83 -0.50 0.02
C TYR A 481 0.79 -0.08 1.48
N THR A 482 0.20 -0.90 2.35
CA THR A 482 0.03 -0.62 3.77
C THR A 482 1.36 -0.27 4.47
N PRO A 483 2.44 -1.07 4.37
CA PRO A 483 3.74 -0.65 4.92
C PRO A 483 4.39 0.55 4.19
N ALA A 484 4.14 0.72 2.88
CA ALA A 484 4.60 1.90 2.14
C ALA A 484 3.94 3.19 2.65
N GLU A 485 2.62 3.17 2.86
CA GLU A 485 1.84 4.26 3.45
C GLU A 485 2.30 4.58 4.87
N CYS A 486 2.58 3.55 5.69
CA CYS A 486 3.17 3.73 7.03
C CYS A 486 4.48 4.52 6.94
N THR A 487 5.35 4.14 6.01
CA THR A 487 6.65 4.80 5.81
C THR A 487 6.49 6.26 5.41
N VAL A 488 5.58 6.55 4.46
CA VAL A 488 5.23 7.92 4.04
C VAL A 488 4.67 8.76 5.19
N MET A 489 3.99 8.13 6.16
CA MET A 489 3.47 8.81 7.35
C MET A 489 4.47 8.86 8.52
N GLY A 490 5.72 8.41 8.32
CA GLY A 490 6.75 8.38 9.37
C GLY A 490 6.49 7.34 10.47
N ILE A 491 5.72 6.29 10.17
CA ILE A 491 5.38 5.21 11.10
C ILE A 491 6.21 3.97 10.76
N PRO A 492 7.08 3.50 11.68
CA PRO A 492 7.82 2.25 11.52
C PRO A 492 6.91 1.09 11.16
N SER A 493 7.42 0.15 10.38
CA SER A 493 6.64 -1.02 9.96
C SER A 493 7.47 -2.30 9.95
N ILE A 494 6.80 -3.42 10.22
CA ILE A 494 7.32 -4.77 10.00
C ILE A 494 6.70 -5.30 8.71
N SER A 495 7.53 -5.74 7.77
CA SER A 495 7.14 -6.44 6.54
C SER A 495 7.91 -7.77 6.44
N THR A 496 7.90 -8.43 5.28
CA THR A 496 8.56 -9.72 5.07
C THR A 496 9.39 -9.74 3.80
N ASN A 497 10.37 -10.65 3.72
CA ASN A 497 11.09 -10.94 2.47
C ASN A 497 10.26 -11.73 1.43
N LEU A 498 8.95 -11.88 1.66
CA LEU A 498 7.95 -12.37 0.71
C LEU A 498 6.98 -11.27 0.26
N SER A 499 7.10 -10.06 0.81
CA SER A 499 6.35 -8.87 0.40
C SER A 499 7.18 -8.06 -0.59
N GLY A 500 6.55 -7.56 -1.65
CA GLY A 500 7.25 -6.76 -2.66
C GLY A 500 7.93 -5.51 -2.09
N PHE A 501 7.28 -4.84 -1.14
CA PHE A 501 7.80 -3.71 -0.38
C PHE A 501 9.02 -4.12 0.45
N GLY A 502 8.94 -5.25 1.15
CA GLY A 502 10.04 -5.77 1.96
C GLY A 502 11.27 -6.05 1.09
N CYS A 503 11.10 -6.76 -0.03
CA CYS A 503 12.18 -7.01 -0.99
C CYS A 503 12.79 -5.71 -1.53
N PHE A 504 11.94 -4.72 -1.88
CA PHE A 504 12.41 -3.43 -2.38
C PHE A 504 13.25 -2.69 -1.34
N MET A 505 12.78 -2.62 -0.09
CA MET A 505 13.50 -1.94 1.00
C MET A 505 14.82 -2.65 1.36
N GLU A 506 14.84 -3.99 1.35
CA GLU A 506 16.05 -4.79 1.59
C GLU A 506 17.14 -4.53 0.55
N GLU A 507 16.75 -4.37 -0.72
CA GLU A 507 17.70 -4.12 -1.81
C GLU A 507 18.26 -2.69 -1.79
N HIS A 508 17.42 -1.71 -1.43
CA HIS A 508 17.73 -0.29 -1.58
C HIS A 508 18.27 0.39 -0.31
N ILE A 509 18.23 -0.27 0.85
CA ILE A 509 18.65 0.32 2.14
C ILE A 509 19.69 -0.59 2.80
N ALA A 510 20.81 -0.02 3.24
CA ALA A 510 21.91 -0.79 3.84
C ALA A 510 21.56 -1.36 5.24
N ASP A 511 20.81 -0.61 6.04
CA ASP A 511 20.31 -1.04 7.36
C ASP A 511 18.84 -0.63 7.53
N PRO A 512 17.88 -1.40 7.00
CA PRO A 512 16.46 -1.08 7.07
C PRO A 512 15.95 -0.88 8.51
N SER A 513 16.48 -1.66 9.45
CA SER A 513 16.03 -1.67 10.85
C SER A 513 16.31 -0.34 11.57
N ALA A 514 17.44 0.30 11.26
CA ALA A 514 17.83 1.61 11.80
C ALA A 514 16.88 2.74 11.35
N TYR A 515 16.25 2.58 10.18
CA TYR A 515 15.21 3.47 9.65
C TYR A 515 13.78 3.04 10.03
N GLY A 516 13.60 2.05 10.90
CA GLY A 516 12.29 1.59 11.34
C GLY A 516 11.57 0.66 10.37
N ILE A 517 12.30 0.05 9.43
CA ILE A 517 11.79 -0.97 8.51
C ILE A 517 12.33 -2.33 8.96
N TYR A 518 11.47 -3.15 9.56
CA TYR A 518 11.85 -4.48 10.03
C TYR A 518 11.41 -5.52 9.00
N ILE A 519 12.35 -6.34 8.53
CA ILE A 519 12.08 -7.33 7.50
C ILE A 519 12.13 -8.71 8.15
N LEU A 520 10.97 -9.34 8.28
CA LEU A 520 10.81 -10.69 8.79
C LEU A 520 11.19 -11.71 7.72
N ASP A 521 12.03 -12.68 8.07
CA ASP A 521 12.39 -13.76 7.17
C ASP A 521 11.31 -14.85 7.23
N ARG A 522 10.43 -14.85 6.23
CA ARG A 522 9.39 -15.88 6.02
C ARG A 522 9.72 -16.82 4.86
N ARG A 523 10.82 -16.56 4.15
CA ARG A 523 11.21 -17.32 2.96
C ARG A 523 12.15 -18.47 3.29
N PHE A 524 13.13 -18.25 4.17
CA PHE A 524 14.20 -19.20 4.44
C PHE A 524 14.13 -19.82 5.84
N ARG A 525 13.07 -19.53 6.59
CA ARG A 525 12.87 -19.98 7.97
C ARG A 525 11.54 -20.70 8.15
N GLY A 526 11.51 -21.57 9.15
CA GLY A 526 10.28 -22.22 9.58
C GLY A 526 9.26 -21.22 10.15
N VAL A 527 8.00 -21.65 10.25
CA VAL A 527 6.91 -20.86 10.83
C VAL A 527 7.22 -20.45 12.28
N ASP A 528 7.71 -21.38 13.11
CA ASP A 528 8.02 -21.08 14.50
C ASP A 528 9.17 -20.07 14.65
N GLU A 529 10.21 -20.22 13.83
CA GLU A 529 11.35 -19.29 13.79
C GLU A 529 10.93 -17.90 13.33
N SER A 530 10.01 -17.82 12.36
CA SER A 530 9.39 -16.57 11.92
C SER A 530 8.62 -15.91 13.07
N CYS A 531 7.81 -16.68 13.81
CA CYS A 531 7.11 -16.19 15.00
C CYS A 531 8.10 -15.66 16.06
N ASN A 532 9.20 -16.39 16.33
CA ASN A 532 10.22 -15.98 17.29
C ASN A 532 10.93 -14.69 16.86
N GLN A 533 11.28 -14.56 15.58
CA GLN A 533 11.89 -13.35 15.05
C GLN A 533 10.93 -12.15 15.15
N LEU A 534 9.65 -12.33 14.78
CA LEU A 534 8.63 -11.29 14.92
C LEU A 534 8.47 -10.86 16.38
N THR A 535 8.36 -11.81 17.31
CA THR A 535 8.30 -11.53 18.75
C THR A 535 9.54 -10.75 19.21
N SER A 536 10.73 -11.10 18.72
CA SER A 536 11.96 -10.37 19.05
C SER A 536 11.90 -8.91 18.60
N PHE A 537 11.47 -8.64 17.37
CA PHE A 537 11.29 -7.27 16.87
C PHE A 537 10.30 -6.48 17.73
N LEU A 538 9.13 -7.07 18.03
CA LEU A 538 8.12 -6.43 18.88
C LEU A 538 8.64 -6.14 20.29
N PHE A 539 9.36 -7.08 20.89
CA PHE A 539 9.92 -6.91 22.22
C PHE A 539 11.02 -5.85 22.27
N GLN A 540 11.91 -5.81 21.26
CA GLN A 540 12.92 -4.75 21.12
C GLN A 540 12.27 -3.38 20.95
N PHE A 541 11.21 -3.27 20.14
CA PHE A 541 10.47 -2.02 19.97
C PHE A 541 9.82 -1.55 21.29
N CYS A 542 9.29 -2.46 22.09
CA CYS A 542 8.71 -2.15 23.41
C CYS A 542 9.75 -1.60 24.40
N LYS A 543 11.04 -1.95 24.25
CA LYS A 543 12.13 -1.45 25.11
C LYS A 543 12.59 -0.04 24.77
N GLN A 544 12.18 0.51 23.63
CA GLN A 544 12.61 1.86 23.24
C GLN A 544 12.04 2.93 24.18
N SER A 545 12.79 4.01 24.37
CA SER A 545 12.31 5.23 25.03
C SER A 545 11.44 6.07 24.09
N ARG A 546 10.73 7.07 24.65
CA ARG A 546 9.95 8.02 23.83
C ARG A 546 10.85 8.78 22.84
N ARG A 547 12.06 9.17 23.26
CA ARG A 547 13.05 9.87 22.43
C ARG A 547 13.53 8.98 21.28
N GLN A 548 13.89 7.73 21.57
CA GLN A 548 14.30 6.76 20.54
C GLN A 548 13.19 6.53 19.49
N ARG A 549 11.93 6.42 19.92
CA ARG A 549 10.80 6.31 18.98
C ARG A 549 10.62 7.54 18.10
N ILE A 550 10.80 8.75 18.64
CA ILE A 550 10.72 9.99 17.86
C ILE A 550 11.82 10.00 16.78
N ILE A 551 13.06 9.71 17.16
CA ILE A 551 14.20 9.64 16.23
C ILE A 551 13.95 8.59 15.15
N GLN A 552 13.48 7.40 15.53
CA GLN A 552 13.17 6.34 14.55
C GLN A 552 12.07 6.78 13.58
N ARG A 553 11.00 7.44 14.03
CA ARG A 553 9.95 7.99 13.16
C ARG A 553 10.50 9.03 12.17
N ASN A 554 11.38 9.93 12.62
CA ASN A 554 12.02 10.91 11.74
C ASN A 554 12.82 10.21 10.64
N ARG A 555 13.61 9.19 11.00
CA ARG A 555 14.34 8.38 10.00
C ARG A 555 13.39 7.66 9.05
N THR A 556 12.31 7.07 9.55
CA THR A 556 11.31 6.38 8.70
C THR A 556 10.71 7.34 7.68
N GLU A 557 10.34 8.56 8.09
CA GLU A 557 9.74 9.56 7.20
C GLU A 557 10.68 9.97 6.06
N ARG A 558 12.00 10.04 6.31
CA ARG A 558 13.00 10.35 5.27
C ARG A 558 13.06 9.32 4.15
N LEU A 559 12.62 8.09 4.38
CA LEU A 559 12.56 7.06 3.32
C LEU A 559 11.38 7.29 2.36
N SER A 560 10.45 8.20 2.66
CA SER A 560 9.28 8.48 1.83
C SER A 560 9.67 8.88 0.40
N ASP A 561 10.77 9.62 0.23
CA ASP A 561 11.28 10.04 -1.08
C ASP A 561 11.65 8.84 -1.99
N LEU A 562 12.02 7.68 -1.43
CA LEU A 562 12.29 6.45 -2.20
C LEU A 562 11.03 5.81 -2.77
N LEU A 563 9.89 6.09 -2.14
CA LEU A 563 8.58 5.53 -2.50
C LEU A 563 7.76 6.50 -3.36
N ASP A 564 8.27 7.69 -3.64
CA ASP A 564 7.58 8.69 -4.45
C ASP A 564 7.65 8.34 -5.95
N TRP A 565 6.56 8.61 -6.68
CA TRP A 565 6.52 8.41 -8.13
C TRP A 565 7.61 9.18 -8.90
N ARG A 566 8.13 10.29 -8.40
CA ARG A 566 9.28 11.00 -8.99
C ARG A 566 10.52 10.13 -9.09
N TYR A 567 10.72 9.22 -8.13
CA TYR A 567 11.82 8.26 -8.16
C TYR A 567 11.42 6.98 -8.90
N LEU A 568 10.27 6.40 -8.55
CA LEU A 568 9.85 5.09 -9.08
C LEU A 568 9.31 5.14 -10.52
N GLY A 569 8.89 6.31 -11.00
CA GLY A 569 8.41 6.49 -12.37
C GLY A 569 9.46 6.18 -13.44
N ARG A 570 10.76 6.25 -13.10
CA ARG A 570 11.85 5.89 -14.00
C ARG A 570 11.76 4.46 -14.53
N TYR A 571 11.21 3.52 -13.75
CA TYR A 571 11.03 2.13 -14.18
C TYR A 571 9.97 2.01 -15.28
N TYR A 572 8.90 2.82 -15.20
CA TYR A 572 7.91 2.92 -16.27
C TYR A 572 8.48 3.59 -17.53
N ILE A 573 9.33 4.60 -17.38
CA ILE A 573 10.02 5.25 -18.52
C ILE A 573 10.93 4.23 -19.22
N ALA A 574 11.73 3.49 -18.45
CA ALA A 574 12.61 2.44 -18.97
C ALA A 574 11.83 1.34 -19.71
N ALA A 575 10.69 0.90 -19.17
CA ALA A 575 9.82 -0.09 -19.83
C ALA A 575 9.26 0.42 -21.15
N ARG A 576 8.83 1.69 -21.21
CA ARG A 576 8.32 2.33 -22.43
C ARG A 576 9.40 2.46 -23.50
N HIS A 577 10.59 2.90 -23.12
CA HIS A 577 11.73 3.00 -24.04
C HIS A 577 12.16 1.62 -24.58
N MET A 578 12.25 0.60 -23.72
CA MET A 578 12.56 -0.76 -24.14
C MET A 578 11.50 -1.31 -25.10
N ALA A 579 10.22 -1.01 -24.88
CA ALA A 579 9.14 -1.46 -25.76
C ALA A 579 9.22 -0.79 -27.14
N LEU A 580 9.49 0.51 -27.19
CA LEU A 580 9.70 1.24 -28.44
C LEU A 580 10.88 0.70 -29.23
N ALA A 581 12.03 0.44 -28.59
CA ALA A 581 13.19 -0.12 -29.26
C ALA A 581 12.97 -1.56 -29.77
N LYS A 582 12.21 -2.38 -29.04
CA LYS A 582 11.85 -3.74 -29.49
C LYS A 582 10.86 -3.73 -30.67
N ALA A 583 9.92 -2.77 -30.70
CA ALA A 583 8.90 -2.69 -31.74
C ALA A 583 9.35 -1.90 -32.98
N PHE A 584 10.23 -0.91 -32.81
CA PHE A 584 10.68 0.02 -33.85
C PHE A 584 12.22 0.20 -33.79
N PRO A 585 13.00 -0.87 -34.04
CA PRO A 585 14.46 -0.87 -33.83
C PRO A 585 15.21 0.08 -34.74
N ASP A 586 14.67 0.40 -35.92
CA ASP A 586 15.29 1.33 -36.87
C ASP A 586 15.26 2.80 -36.38
N THR A 587 14.29 3.12 -35.51
CA THR A 587 14.07 4.49 -35.01
C THR A 587 14.57 4.67 -33.58
N TYR A 588 14.39 3.66 -32.73
CA TYR A 588 14.69 3.73 -31.31
C TYR A 588 15.79 2.74 -30.94
N LEU A 589 16.85 3.28 -30.34
CA LEU A 589 17.89 2.47 -29.71
C LEU A 589 17.59 2.35 -28.22
N TYR A 590 17.67 1.12 -27.72
CA TYR A 590 17.72 0.86 -26.30
C TYR A 590 19.08 0.27 -25.99
N GLU A 591 19.96 1.10 -25.47
CA GLU A 591 21.09 0.58 -24.71
C GLU A 591 20.53 0.11 -23.38
N PRO A 592 20.68 -1.17 -23.01
CA PRO A 592 20.43 -1.58 -21.65
C PRO A 592 21.27 -0.66 -20.79
N HIS A 593 20.62 0.18 -19.97
CA HIS A 593 21.34 0.75 -18.85
C HIS A 593 22.02 -0.43 -18.17
N GLU A 594 23.35 -0.36 -17.98
CA GLU A 594 24.07 -1.33 -17.16
C GLU A 594 23.16 -1.65 -15.98
N PRO A 595 22.85 -2.94 -15.74
CA PRO A 595 21.84 -3.31 -14.79
C PRO A 595 22.19 -2.57 -13.51
N THR A 596 21.36 -1.60 -13.15
CA THR A 596 21.34 -1.02 -11.81
C THR A 596 20.73 -2.07 -10.89
N SER A 597 21.24 -3.31 -10.93
CA SER A 597 21.30 -4.19 -9.79
C SER A 597 22.18 -3.47 -8.77
N ALA A 598 21.55 -2.68 -7.90
CA ALA A 598 22.10 -2.25 -6.61
C ALA A 598 23.55 -1.69 -6.55
N SER A 599 24.20 -1.31 -7.66
CA SER A 599 25.59 -0.82 -7.67
C SER A 599 25.70 0.71 -7.62
N GLY A 600 24.57 1.43 -7.68
CA GLY A 600 24.57 2.89 -7.74
C GLY A 600 24.07 3.63 -6.51
N PHE A 601 23.23 3.02 -5.68
CA PHE A 601 22.64 3.70 -4.52
C PHE A 601 22.04 2.70 -3.52
N ARG A 602 22.71 2.51 -2.39
CA ARG A 602 22.08 2.01 -1.16
C ARG A 602 21.93 3.19 -0.23
N TYR A 603 20.73 3.43 0.26
CA TYR A 603 20.51 4.42 1.31
C TYR A 603 21.44 4.05 2.48
N PRO A 604 22.36 4.96 2.87
CA PRO A 604 23.42 4.62 3.82
C PRO A 604 22.82 4.34 5.20
N ARG A 605 23.63 3.80 6.10
CA ARG A 605 23.26 3.73 7.52
C ARG A 605 23.15 5.16 8.08
N PRO A 606 22.19 5.47 8.99
CA PRO A 606 22.10 6.81 9.56
C PRO A 606 23.39 7.15 10.31
N ALA A 607 23.91 8.35 10.11
CA ALA A 607 25.18 8.79 10.71
C ALA A 607 25.15 8.76 12.24
N SER A 608 23.97 8.92 12.85
CA SER A 608 23.77 8.89 14.29
C SER A 608 23.66 7.48 14.89
N VAL A 609 23.86 6.42 14.10
CA VAL A 609 23.96 5.04 14.62
C VAL A 609 25.43 4.61 14.61
N PRO A 610 26.03 4.27 15.77
CA PRO A 610 27.44 3.86 15.83
C PRO A 610 27.69 2.64 14.95
N PRO A 611 28.87 2.54 14.30
CA PRO A 611 29.19 1.43 13.41
C PRO A 611 29.15 0.10 14.18
N SER A 612 28.54 -0.92 13.57
CA SER A 612 28.53 -2.28 14.13
C SER A 612 29.95 -2.86 14.11
N PRO A 613 30.40 -3.59 15.16
CA PRO A 613 31.73 -4.18 15.15
C PRO A 613 31.84 -5.17 13.99
N SER A 614 32.75 -4.88 13.05
CA SER A 614 33.05 -5.76 11.93
C SER A 614 33.79 -7.00 12.42
N LEU A 615 33.23 -8.18 12.17
CA LEU A 615 33.93 -9.45 12.38
C LEU A 615 35.01 -9.64 11.30
N SER A 616 36.26 -9.30 11.61
CA SER A 616 37.46 -10.04 11.18
C SER A 616 38.73 -9.57 11.92
N ARG A 617 39.27 -10.48 12.73
CA ARG A 617 40.50 -10.48 13.56
C ARG A 617 41.71 -9.66 13.03
N HIS A 618 42.42 -8.92 13.89
CA HIS A 618 43.56 -9.38 14.72
C HIS A 618 43.96 -8.33 15.77
N SER A 619 44.56 -8.84 16.84
CA SER A 619 44.96 -8.25 18.12
C SER A 619 45.99 -7.10 18.07
N SER A 620 45.80 -6.11 18.95
CA SER A 620 46.89 -5.46 19.69
C SER A 620 46.38 -4.91 21.03
N PRO A 621 47.07 -5.12 22.16
CA PRO A 621 46.61 -4.69 23.47
C PRO A 621 47.04 -3.24 23.69
N ARG A 622 46.08 -2.32 23.81
CA ARG A 622 46.29 -1.08 24.53
C ARG A 622 45.11 -0.87 25.46
N HIS A 623 45.39 -1.03 26.75
CA HIS A 623 44.65 -0.36 27.80
C HIS A 623 44.75 1.14 27.56
N SER A 624 43.62 1.80 27.35
CA SER A 624 43.43 3.20 27.68
C SER A 624 42.01 3.35 28.19
N GLU A 625 41.91 3.54 29.51
CA GLU A 625 40.75 4.07 30.21
C GLU A 625 40.43 5.46 29.63
N ALA A 626 39.52 5.52 28.66
CA ALA A 626 38.93 6.75 28.14
C ALA A 626 37.71 6.43 27.26
N GLU A 627 36.75 5.66 27.77
CA GLU A 627 35.43 5.52 27.14
C GLU A 627 34.37 5.80 28.21
N ASP A 628 34.05 7.07 28.42
CA ASP A 628 32.85 7.50 29.15
C ASP A 628 32.49 8.98 28.89
N ASN A 629 32.94 9.60 27.78
CA ASN A 629 32.73 11.04 27.54
C ASN A 629 32.35 11.43 26.10
N ASP A 630 31.80 10.50 25.29
CA ASP A 630 31.24 10.81 23.96
C ASP A 630 29.69 10.77 23.95
N GLU A 631 29.04 11.17 25.04
CA GLU A 631 27.56 11.37 25.09
C GLU A 631 27.09 12.71 24.48
N ASP A 632 28.00 13.54 23.95
CA ASP A 632 27.72 14.93 23.56
C ASP A 632 27.83 15.27 22.06
N GLU A 633 27.82 14.27 21.15
CA GLU A 633 27.38 14.57 19.78
C GLU A 633 25.87 14.78 19.78
N ARG A 634 25.46 16.03 20.02
CA ARG A 634 24.06 16.48 19.98
C ARG A 634 23.47 16.09 18.62
N TYR A 635 22.62 15.06 18.59
CA TYR A 635 21.85 14.65 17.42
C TYR A 635 21.22 15.88 16.74
N ASP A 636 21.74 16.22 15.58
CA ASP A 636 21.26 17.29 14.73
C ASP A 636 20.54 16.66 13.55
N GLU A 637 19.22 16.79 13.58
CA GLU A 637 18.33 16.20 12.59
C GLU A 637 18.53 16.81 11.21
N ASP A 638 18.78 18.12 11.13
CA ASP A 638 18.94 18.84 9.87
C ASP A 638 20.26 18.44 9.19
N LEU A 639 21.34 18.29 9.98
CA LEU A 639 22.62 17.79 9.47
C LEU A 639 22.56 16.34 8.98
N GLU A 640 21.83 15.46 9.67
CA GLU A 640 21.66 14.07 9.23
C GLU A 640 20.78 13.99 7.97
N ALA A 641 19.68 14.75 7.93
CA ALA A 641 18.80 14.81 6.77
C ALA A 641 19.51 15.35 5.51
N GLU A 642 20.39 16.34 5.65
CA GLU A 642 21.16 16.87 4.52
C GLU A 642 22.16 15.83 3.97
N LYS A 643 22.86 15.11 4.86
CA LYS A 643 23.74 14.00 4.46
C LYS A 643 22.97 12.92 3.71
N ASP A 644 21.79 12.54 4.21
CA ASP A 644 20.93 11.54 3.59
C ASP A 644 20.45 11.99 2.18
N ARG A 645 20.05 13.27 2.02
CA ARG A 645 19.58 13.85 0.75
C ARG A 645 20.64 13.88 -0.35
N VAL A 646 21.89 14.20 -0.02
CA VAL A 646 23.00 14.19 -1.00
C VAL A 646 23.17 12.81 -1.64
N ASN A 647 22.81 11.75 -0.91
CA ASN A 647 22.94 10.40 -1.41
C ASN A 647 21.78 10.03 -2.36
N ILE A 648 20.57 10.59 -2.21
CA ILE A 648 19.46 10.39 -3.15
C ILE A 648 19.78 11.13 -4.45
N ARG A 649 20.36 10.42 -5.43
CA ARG A 649 20.60 10.98 -6.78
C ARG A 649 19.28 11.52 -7.35
N GLN A 650 19.25 12.81 -7.70
CA GLN A 650 18.15 13.38 -8.48
C GLN A 650 18.00 12.59 -9.80
N PRO A 651 16.76 12.41 -10.32
CA PRO A 651 16.57 11.75 -11.60
C PRO A 651 17.39 12.45 -12.67
N LEU A 652 18.30 11.72 -13.31
CA LEU A 652 19.02 12.19 -14.49
C LEU A 652 17.98 12.64 -15.53
N THR A 653 18.07 13.89 -15.96
CA THR A 653 17.38 14.37 -17.17
C THR A 653 17.98 13.59 -18.33
N MET A 654 17.24 12.60 -18.84
CA MET A 654 17.64 11.84 -20.02
C MET A 654 17.72 12.80 -21.22
N PRO A 655 18.78 12.77 -22.04
CA PRO A 655 18.90 13.66 -23.19
C PRO A 655 17.80 13.33 -24.21
N PHE A 656 16.90 14.30 -24.44
CA PHE A 656 15.88 14.23 -25.48
C PHE A 656 16.52 14.23 -26.88
N LYS A 657 16.05 13.32 -27.73
CA LYS A 657 16.14 13.27 -29.22
C LYS A 657 17.49 13.66 -29.85
N ASN A 658 18.08 12.71 -30.58
CA ASN A 658 19.11 13.03 -31.58
C ASN A 658 18.61 14.11 -32.55
N LYS A 659 19.24 15.29 -32.50
CA LYS A 659 19.17 16.26 -33.60
C LYS A 659 19.92 15.68 -34.79
N SER A 660 19.20 15.33 -35.86
CA SER A 660 19.33 15.98 -37.20
C SER A 660 18.69 15.14 -38.31
N PRO A 661 17.86 15.76 -39.18
CA PRO A 661 17.82 15.41 -40.60
C PRO A 661 18.80 16.33 -41.34
N ALA A 662 19.73 15.73 -42.08
CA ALA A 662 20.63 16.44 -42.97
C ALA A 662 19.83 17.21 -44.04
N VAL A 663 20.02 18.53 -44.07
CA VAL A 663 19.50 19.41 -45.12
C VAL A 663 20.38 19.22 -46.37
N TYR A 664 19.86 18.51 -47.38
CA TYR A 664 20.37 18.66 -48.75
C TYR A 664 19.71 19.90 -49.37
N GLY A 665 20.38 21.04 -49.22
CA GLY A 665 20.08 22.25 -49.99
C GLY A 665 20.89 22.27 -51.26
N ALA A 666 20.26 21.92 -52.39
CA ALA A 666 20.75 22.27 -53.71
C ALA A 666 20.53 23.77 -53.92
N ASN A 667 21.60 24.53 -54.19
CA ASN A 667 21.53 25.84 -54.81
C ASN A 667 22.86 26.15 -55.51
N GLY A 668 22.80 26.45 -56.80
CA GLY A 668 23.97 26.89 -57.56
C GLY A 668 23.79 26.93 -59.08
N THR A 669 22.69 27.48 -59.59
CA THR A 669 22.65 28.03 -60.95
C THR A 669 22.81 29.55 -60.84
N GLY A 670 23.93 30.06 -61.33
CA GLY A 670 24.21 31.49 -61.49
C GLY A 670 25.32 31.65 -62.53
N ASP A 671 24.94 32.23 -63.66
CA ASP A 671 25.73 32.56 -64.85
C ASP A 671 27.04 33.30 -64.56
N GLY A 672 28.04 33.12 -65.44
CA GLY A 672 29.14 34.07 -65.60
C GLY A 672 30.42 33.54 -66.24
N VAL A 673 30.45 33.54 -67.58
CA VAL A 673 31.58 33.37 -68.53
C VAL A 673 32.02 31.94 -68.86
#